data_AF-A0A7J7GZ06-F1
#
_entry.id   AF-A0A7J7GZ06-F1
#
_cell.length_a   1.000
_cell.length_b   1.000
_cell.length_c   1.000
_cell.angle_alpha   90.00
_cell.angle_beta   90.00
_cell.angle_gamma   90.00
#
_symmetry.space_group_name_H-M   'P 1'
#
loop_
_entity.id
_entity.type
_entity.pdbx_description
1 polymer ?
#
loop_
_entity_poly.entity_id
_entity_poly.type
_entity_poly.pdbx_seq_one_letter_code
_entity_poly.pdbx_strand_id
1 'polypeptide(L)'
;MALKLQQNGYTMKDNQLKKSSTVLNKRPLGEVKSSSHSSFKKPKIGDGSLPITGKQVSVKAEKEADDYDHVPISERLKKPISSGNKSLATKQKATKVVSSSFKKSSKNKKQVKKSMYSKSSKMLPSSGEGQKWTTLVHNGVIFPPPYKPHGVKMLYKGKPVDLTPEQEEVATMYAVMLDTDYMNKATFKENFMNDWRKILGKNHVIQKLEDCNFTPIYEWHQREKEKKKQMSSEEKKALREEKLKQEEKYMWVSLDGVKEKVGNFRVEPPGLFRGRGEHPKMGKLKKRIRPSDITINIGKNAPIPECPIAGESWKEIRHDNTVTWLAFWNDPINPKEFKYVFLAASSSLKGQSDKEKYEKARLLKDYIQGIRTAYTKDFTNKDITRRQIAVATYLIDKLALRAGNEKDDDEADTVGCCTLKVENVEPVPPNILKFDFLGKDSIRYQNEVEVELPVFRAIQQFRTGKQGGDDLFDKLDTSKLNAHLKELMPGLTAKVFRTYNASITLDDMLNRETKGGDLAEKVVVYQHANKEVAIICNHQRTVSKSHSAQMSRLNEKIDELKGMLDEFKTDLARAKKGKPPLKGADGKPKKNLNPEALERKIAQTTAKIEKMERDKETKEDLKTVALGTSKINYLDPRITVAWCKRHEVPIEKIFNKSLLAKFTWAMDVEPSYRF
;
A
#
# COMPACT_ATOMS: atom_id res chain seq x y z
N MET A 1 -67.79 17.67 -20.49
CA MET A 1 -67.56 16.40 -21.20
C MET A 1 -66.36 15.76 -20.50
N ALA A 2 -66.41 14.63 -19.76
CA ALA A 2 -67.30 13.45 -19.76
C ALA A 2 -67.11 12.57 -21.02
N LEU A 3 -66.89 11.24 -20.97
CA LEU A 3 -66.64 10.28 -19.86
C LEU A 3 -65.24 9.59 -20.09
N LYS A 4 -64.81 8.37 -19.68
CA LYS A 4 -65.28 7.17 -18.91
C LYS A 4 -63.99 6.39 -18.52
N LEU A 5 -63.71 5.71 -17.39
CA LEU A 5 -64.42 5.13 -16.23
C LEU A 5 -64.72 3.60 -16.31
N GLN A 6 -63.68 2.77 -16.07
CA GLN A 6 -63.67 1.35 -15.61
C GLN A 6 -62.19 0.91 -15.41
N GLN A 7 -61.63 0.36 -14.31
CA GLN A 7 -62.04 -0.15 -12.98
C GLN A 7 -62.07 -1.70 -12.83
N ASN A 8 -61.51 -2.19 -11.70
CA ASN A 8 -61.43 -3.58 -11.17
C ASN A 8 -60.37 -4.52 -11.81
N GLY A 9 -59.76 -5.46 -11.09
CA GLY A 9 -59.74 -5.66 -9.62
C GLY A 9 -59.38 -7.09 -9.15
N TYR A 10 -58.47 -7.20 -8.17
CA TYR A 10 -58.26 -8.30 -7.19
C TYR A 10 -58.62 -9.77 -7.52
N THR A 11 -57.67 -10.70 -7.31
CA THR A 11 -57.68 -11.58 -6.10
C THR A 11 -56.40 -12.42 -5.91
N MET A 12 -56.11 -12.75 -4.65
CA MET A 12 -55.20 -13.82 -4.21
C MET A 12 -56.04 -14.97 -3.64
N LYS A 13 -55.60 -16.23 -3.73
CA LYS A 13 -55.92 -17.28 -2.75
C LYS A 13 -54.99 -18.51 -2.82
N ASP A 14 -55.12 -19.37 -1.81
CA ASP A 14 -54.06 -20.20 -1.25
C ASP A 14 -54.28 -21.73 -1.31
N ASN A 15 -53.16 -22.45 -1.21
CA ASN A 15 -52.96 -23.76 -0.53
C ASN A 15 -53.49 -25.13 -1.08
N GLN A 16 -52.49 -26.02 -1.23
CA GLN A 16 -52.41 -27.45 -0.79
C GLN A 16 -53.24 -28.57 -1.44
N LEU A 17 -52.53 -29.64 -1.88
CA LEU A 17 -52.34 -30.88 -1.08
C LEU A 17 -51.41 -31.93 -1.77
N LYS A 18 -50.42 -32.46 -1.01
CA LYS A 18 -49.77 -33.82 -1.01
C LYS A 18 -49.53 -34.58 -2.34
N LYS A 19 -48.41 -35.31 -2.56
CA LYS A 19 -47.90 -36.44 -1.74
C LYS A 19 -46.55 -36.99 -2.30
N SER A 20 -45.67 -37.54 -1.43
CA SER A 20 -44.59 -38.56 -1.71
C SER A 20 -43.46 -38.29 -2.77
N SER A 21 -42.23 -38.84 -2.69
CA SER A 21 -41.44 -39.43 -1.59
C SER A 21 -39.99 -39.79 -2.03
N THR A 22 -39.03 -39.84 -1.08
CA THR A 22 -37.82 -40.72 -1.08
C THR A 22 -36.56 -40.38 -1.92
N VAL A 23 -35.58 -39.78 -1.22
CA VAL A 23 -34.12 -40.11 -1.16
C VAL A 23 -33.25 -40.27 -2.44
N LEU A 24 -32.34 -39.29 -2.58
CA LEU A 24 -30.91 -39.36 -2.97
C LEU A 24 -30.29 -40.68 -3.46
N ASN A 25 -29.46 -40.59 -4.51
CA ASN A 25 -28.42 -41.58 -4.81
C ASN A 25 -27.02 -40.92 -4.94
N LYS A 26 -26.08 -41.34 -4.08
CA LYS A 26 -24.62 -41.15 -4.20
C LYS A 26 -23.99 -42.53 -4.30
N ARG A 27 -23.03 -42.74 -5.20
CA ARG A 27 -22.09 -43.88 -5.19
C ARG A 27 -20.95 -43.66 -6.21
N PRO A 28 -19.83 -44.41 -6.16
CA PRO A 28 -19.42 -45.36 -5.11
C PRO A 28 -18.01 -45.11 -4.52
N LEU A 29 -17.67 -45.88 -3.49
CA LEU A 29 -16.32 -46.20 -3.05
C LEU A 29 -16.26 -47.71 -2.71
N GLY A 30 -15.08 -48.31 -2.87
CA GLY A 30 -14.69 -49.67 -2.46
C GLY A 30 -13.17 -49.75 -2.62
N GLU A 31 -12.38 -49.92 -1.54
CA GLU A 31 -12.01 -51.21 -0.92
C GLU A 31 -11.08 -52.09 -1.79
N VAL A 32 -10.01 -52.74 -1.32
CA VAL A 32 -9.01 -52.55 -0.24
C VAL A 32 -8.17 -53.85 -0.19
N LYS A 33 -6.83 -53.76 -0.19
CA LYS A 33 -5.80 -54.78 0.17
C LYS A 33 -4.41 -54.24 -0.25
N SER A 34 -3.26 -54.53 0.37
CA SER A 34 -2.91 -54.98 1.74
C SER A 34 -1.36 -54.99 1.90
N SER A 35 -0.83 -54.94 3.13
CA SER A 35 0.62 -55.05 3.51
C SER A 35 1.54 -53.85 3.16
N SER A 36 2.62 -53.50 3.88
CA SER A 36 3.18 -53.97 5.17
C SER A 36 4.05 -52.89 5.88
N HIS A 37 4.41 -53.11 7.15
CA HIS A 37 5.02 -52.13 8.08
C HIS A 37 6.57 -52.02 8.08
N SER A 38 7.09 -50.83 8.42
CA SER A 38 8.01 -50.59 9.57
C SER A 38 8.13 -49.08 9.85
N SER A 39 7.68 -48.47 10.96
CA SER A 39 8.00 -48.66 12.39
C SER A 39 9.35 -48.07 12.83
N PHE A 40 9.35 -47.00 13.66
CA PHE A 40 10.02 -46.96 14.99
C PHE A 40 9.85 -45.62 15.77
N LYS A 41 8.94 -45.66 16.77
CA LYS A 41 8.96 -45.06 18.13
C LYS A 41 9.79 -43.78 18.43
N LYS A 42 9.10 -42.75 18.98
CA LYS A 42 9.63 -41.90 20.07
C LYS A 42 9.08 -42.39 21.43
N PRO A 43 9.86 -42.36 22.53
CA PRO A 43 9.38 -42.75 23.86
C PRO A 43 8.64 -41.63 24.61
N LYS A 44 7.85 -42.04 25.61
CA LYS A 44 7.29 -41.22 26.71
C LYS A 44 7.73 -41.84 28.05
N ILE A 45 7.92 -41.00 29.07
CA ILE A 45 7.78 -41.21 30.53
C ILE A 45 8.49 -40.00 31.20
N GLY A 46 8.00 -39.39 32.27
CA GLY A 46 6.76 -39.62 33.03
C GLY A 46 6.39 -38.40 33.89
N ASP A 47 5.33 -38.51 34.67
CA ASP A 47 4.81 -37.44 35.54
C ASP A 47 5.61 -37.25 36.84
N GLY A 48 5.55 -36.04 37.39
CA GLY A 48 6.11 -35.68 38.69
C GLY A 48 5.55 -34.33 39.17
N SER A 49 4.58 -34.36 40.07
CA SER A 49 3.82 -33.18 40.51
C SER A 49 4.28 -32.62 41.85
N LEU A 50 4.37 -31.29 41.98
CA LEU A 50 3.64 -30.42 42.95
C LEU A 50 4.14 -28.95 42.82
N PRO A 51 3.40 -27.94 43.35
CA PRO A 51 3.44 -26.57 42.80
C PRO A 51 4.20 -25.52 43.63
N ILE A 52 4.66 -24.45 42.97
CA ILE A 52 5.01 -23.16 43.60
C ILE A 52 4.30 -22.02 42.87
N THR A 53 3.76 -21.06 43.64
CA THR A 53 2.95 -19.93 43.16
C THR A 53 3.77 -18.84 42.48
N GLY A 54 3.37 -18.40 41.29
CA GLY A 54 3.95 -17.25 40.58
C GLY A 54 2.91 -16.39 39.87
N LYS A 55 3.01 -15.05 39.98
CA LYS A 55 2.05 -14.10 39.39
C LYS A 55 1.96 -14.22 37.87
N GLN A 56 0.75 -14.36 37.32
CA GLN A 56 0.51 -14.14 35.90
C GLN A 56 0.79 -12.68 35.53
N VAL A 57 1.76 -12.46 34.64
CA VAL A 57 1.96 -11.19 33.93
C VAL A 57 1.36 -11.35 32.54
N SER A 58 0.53 -10.41 32.09
CA SER A 58 -0.15 -10.50 30.80
C SER A 58 0.83 -10.32 29.64
N VAL A 59 1.13 -11.43 28.93
CA VAL A 59 2.00 -11.42 27.76
C VAL A 59 1.32 -10.68 26.60
N LYS A 60 1.70 -9.43 26.44
CA LYS A 60 1.27 -8.56 25.35
C LYS A 60 1.99 -8.97 24.06
N ALA A 61 1.31 -9.72 23.19
CA ALA A 61 1.85 -10.13 21.90
C ALA A 61 2.18 -8.90 21.02
N GLU A 62 3.47 -8.55 20.94
CA GLU A 62 3.95 -7.50 20.04
C GLU A 62 4.19 -8.05 18.63
N LYS A 63 4.11 -7.19 17.62
CA LYS A 63 4.09 -7.60 16.21
C LYS A 63 5.43 -8.17 15.76
N GLU A 64 5.36 -9.16 14.87
CA GLU A 64 6.51 -9.66 14.12
C GLU A 64 7.15 -8.51 13.33
N ALA A 65 8.47 -8.38 13.48
CA ALA A 65 9.28 -7.40 12.76
C ALA A 65 9.83 -8.06 11.49
N ASP A 66 8.98 -8.16 10.48
CA ASP A 66 9.37 -8.63 9.16
C ASP A 66 10.17 -7.60 8.36
N ASP A 67 10.68 -8.06 7.22
CA ASP A 67 11.84 -7.54 6.52
C ASP A 67 11.75 -6.05 6.09
N TYR A 68 12.90 -5.37 6.12
CA TYR A 68 12.97 -3.91 6.24
C TYR A 68 12.76 -3.12 4.94
N ASP A 69 12.57 -3.79 3.80
CA ASP A 69 12.55 -3.16 2.47
C ASP A 69 11.20 -2.58 2.03
N HIS A 70 10.08 -2.84 2.74
CA HIS A 70 8.73 -2.44 2.29
C HIS A 70 7.89 -1.64 3.30
N VAL A 71 8.47 -1.08 4.38
CA VAL A 71 7.74 -0.28 5.38
C VAL A 71 7.87 1.24 5.15
N PRO A 72 6.77 2.00 4.94
CA PRO A 72 6.81 3.45 4.77
C PRO A 72 7.36 4.22 5.99
N ILE A 73 8.04 5.35 5.71
CA ILE A 73 8.73 6.22 6.70
C ILE A 73 7.84 6.68 7.87
N SER A 74 6.52 6.71 7.69
CA SER A 74 5.53 7.23 8.65
C SER A 74 5.57 6.59 10.04
N GLU A 75 6.08 5.36 10.19
CA GLU A 75 6.08 4.66 11.49
C GLU A 75 7.29 4.98 12.38
N ARG A 76 8.37 5.60 11.84
CA ARG A 76 9.63 5.79 12.58
C ARG A 76 9.63 6.88 13.67
N LEU A 77 8.52 7.59 13.91
CA LEU A 77 8.46 8.73 14.85
C LEU A 77 7.33 8.65 15.89
N LYS A 78 7.55 7.81 16.91
CA LYS A 78 6.87 7.87 18.23
C LYS A 78 7.93 7.88 19.35
N LYS A 79 8.23 9.06 19.92
CA LYS A 79 8.78 9.15 21.29
C LYS A 79 7.59 9.11 22.26
N PRO A 80 7.60 8.30 23.32
CA PRO A 80 6.64 8.42 24.41
C PRO A 80 6.94 9.68 25.24
N ILE A 81 5.91 10.29 25.80
CA ILE A 81 6.02 11.29 26.88
C ILE A 81 5.49 10.60 28.14
N SER A 82 6.35 10.45 29.15
CA SER A 82 5.99 9.86 30.44
C SER A 82 5.63 10.95 31.45
N SER A 83 4.42 10.89 31.99
CA SER A 83 3.99 11.70 33.14
C SER A 83 4.29 10.98 34.46
N GLY A 84 5.03 11.60 35.38
CA GLY A 84 5.36 11.05 36.71
C GLY A 84 5.71 12.15 37.70
N ASN A 85 5.16 12.09 38.93
CA ASN A 85 5.08 13.21 39.88
C ASN A 85 6.28 13.37 40.85
N LYS A 86 6.54 14.64 41.20
CA LYS A 86 6.89 15.23 42.53
C LYS A 86 7.88 14.53 43.49
N SER A 87 8.95 15.25 43.83
CA SER A 87 9.44 15.60 45.20
C SER A 87 10.81 16.32 45.11
N LEU A 88 11.27 17.25 45.95
CA LEU A 88 10.71 18.26 46.87
C LEU A 88 11.91 19.17 47.32
N ALA A 89 11.66 20.24 48.10
CA ALA A 89 12.67 21.14 48.70
C ALA A 89 13.44 22.07 47.71
N THR A 90 13.83 23.33 48.02
CA THR A 90 13.67 24.14 49.26
C THR A 90 13.33 25.62 48.95
N LYS A 91 12.96 26.36 50.00
CA LYS A 91 12.73 27.83 50.15
C LYS A 91 13.76 28.71 49.40
N GLN A 92 13.54 29.99 49.08
CA GLN A 92 12.71 31.07 49.71
C GLN A 92 11.91 31.84 48.60
N LYS A 93 10.76 32.51 48.80
CA LYS A 93 10.35 33.59 49.74
C LYS A 93 11.16 34.90 49.55
N ALA A 94 10.57 36.11 49.51
CA ALA A 94 9.21 36.50 49.93
C ALA A 94 8.65 37.82 49.31
N THR A 95 7.30 37.96 49.36
CA THR A 95 6.48 39.22 49.53
C THR A 95 6.48 40.32 48.45
N LYS A 96 5.42 41.15 48.28
CA LYS A 96 4.04 41.26 48.86
C LYS A 96 3.06 41.65 47.71
N VAL A 97 1.82 41.15 47.58
CA VAL A 97 0.53 41.60 48.21
C VAL A 97 0.27 43.11 47.96
N VAL A 98 -0.88 43.60 47.43
CA VAL A 98 -2.29 43.39 47.84
C VAL A 98 -3.31 43.35 46.65
N SER A 99 -4.58 43.11 46.96
CA SER A 99 -5.81 43.05 46.13
C SER A 99 -6.17 44.37 45.38
N SER A 100 -7.13 44.46 44.44
CA SER A 100 -8.50 43.88 44.50
C SER A 100 -9.28 43.77 43.16
N SER A 101 -10.52 43.28 43.30
CA SER A 101 -11.54 42.91 42.31
C SER A 101 -12.07 44.01 41.37
N PHE A 102 -12.44 43.68 40.12
CA PHE A 102 -13.86 43.54 39.70
C PHE A 102 -14.04 43.02 38.23
N LYS A 103 -15.29 43.02 37.72
CA LYS A 103 -15.83 42.16 36.64
C LYS A 103 -15.63 42.66 35.19
N LYS A 104 -15.77 41.69 34.26
CA LYS A 104 -16.32 41.78 32.87
C LYS A 104 -15.49 42.38 31.71
N SER A 105 -14.87 41.45 30.98
CA SER A 105 -15.07 41.23 29.53
C SER A 105 -14.95 42.39 28.51
N SER A 106 -13.82 42.42 27.80
CA SER A 106 -13.82 42.62 26.34
C SER A 106 -12.73 41.77 25.66
N LYS A 107 -12.85 41.59 24.34
CA LYS A 107 -12.04 40.67 23.52
C LYS A 107 -10.59 41.14 23.44
N ASN A 108 -9.63 40.21 23.53
CA ASN A 108 -8.34 40.40 22.85
C ASN A 108 -7.76 39.08 22.33
N LYS A 109 -7.19 39.11 21.12
CA LYS A 109 -6.77 37.90 20.36
C LYS A 109 -5.44 37.37 20.90
N LYS A 110 -5.44 36.27 21.66
CA LYS A 110 -4.19 35.53 21.90
C LYS A 110 -3.77 34.81 20.62
N GLN A 111 -2.57 35.15 20.14
CA GLN A 111 -1.98 34.57 18.93
C GLN A 111 -1.89 33.05 19.05
N VAL A 112 -2.45 32.34 18.08
CA VAL A 112 -2.12 30.93 17.84
C VAL A 112 -0.64 30.87 17.48
N LYS A 113 0.13 30.02 18.17
CA LYS A 113 1.56 29.83 17.88
C LYS A 113 1.71 29.37 16.41
N LYS A 114 2.30 30.21 15.55
CA LYS A 114 2.65 29.82 14.17
C LYS A 114 3.45 28.52 14.23
N SER A 115 2.97 27.49 13.54
CA SER A 115 3.61 26.18 13.53
C SER A 115 4.95 26.24 12.78
N MET A 116 5.86 25.30 13.07
CA MET A 116 7.18 25.27 12.43
C MET A 116 7.16 24.89 10.94
N TYR A 117 5.99 24.73 10.33
CA TYR A 117 5.83 24.35 8.92
C TYR A 117 5.89 25.54 7.94
N SER A 118 5.60 26.78 8.39
CA SER A 118 5.47 27.93 7.46
C SER A 118 6.79 28.46 6.88
N LYS A 119 7.95 28.08 7.43
CA LYS A 119 9.27 28.55 6.93
C LYS A 119 9.68 27.96 5.56
N SER A 120 9.02 26.90 5.10
CA SER A 120 9.32 26.28 3.79
C SER A 120 8.57 26.92 2.60
N SER A 121 7.73 27.93 2.85
CA SER A 121 6.80 28.48 1.84
C SER A 121 7.37 29.61 0.97
N LYS A 122 8.69 29.86 1.00
CA LYS A 122 9.34 30.64 -0.06
C LYS A 122 9.38 29.76 -1.31
N MET A 123 8.42 29.95 -2.22
CA MET A 123 8.50 29.35 -3.55
C MET A 123 9.79 29.81 -4.21
N LEU A 124 10.60 28.86 -4.71
CA LEU A 124 11.78 29.20 -5.48
C LEU A 124 11.33 29.85 -6.80
N PRO A 125 12.03 30.91 -7.28
CA PRO A 125 11.71 31.51 -8.57
C PRO A 125 11.94 30.48 -9.67
N SER A 126 10.89 30.14 -10.40
CA SER A 126 10.98 29.24 -11.54
C SER A 126 11.54 30.01 -12.74
N SER A 127 12.86 29.94 -12.95
CA SER A 127 13.50 30.38 -14.19
C SER A 127 12.78 29.74 -15.38
N GLY A 128 12.32 30.54 -16.35
CA GLY A 128 11.30 30.15 -17.33
C GLY A 128 11.74 29.11 -18.38
N GLU A 129 13.01 28.72 -18.40
CA GLU A 129 13.68 28.04 -19.52
C GLU A 129 13.95 26.56 -19.24
N GLY A 130 13.02 25.88 -18.57
CA GLY A 130 13.13 24.44 -18.31
C GLY A 130 14.15 24.04 -17.22
N GLN A 131 15.04 24.93 -16.79
CA GLN A 131 15.89 24.79 -15.62
C GLN A 131 15.09 24.37 -14.36
N LYS A 132 15.73 23.62 -13.45
CA LYS A 132 15.12 23.07 -12.23
C LYS A 132 15.80 23.51 -10.94
N TRP A 133 17.04 24.02 -11.02
CA TRP A 133 17.83 24.53 -9.91
C TRP A 133 19.01 25.35 -10.43
N THR A 134 19.60 26.22 -9.60
CA THR A 134 20.82 26.99 -9.93
C THR A 134 22.06 26.40 -9.23
N THR A 135 21.88 25.90 -8.01
CA THR A 135 22.92 25.26 -7.19
C THR A 135 22.38 23.97 -6.57
N LEU A 136 23.22 22.93 -6.57
CA LEU A 136 22.90 21.61 -6.05
C LEU A 136 24.15 21.04 -5.37
N VAL A 137 24.09 20.76 -4.06
CA VAL A 137 25.22 20.24 -3.27
C VAL A 137 24.75 19.09 -2.37
N HIS A 138 25.26 17.89 -2.58
CA HIS A 138 24.89 16.68 -1.82
C HIS A 138 26.12 15.81 -1.53
N ASN A 139 25.97 14.81 -0.67
CA ASN A 139 27.05 13.88 -0.31
C ASN A 139 27.02 12.56 -1.11
N GLY A 140 26.38 12.54 -2.29
CA GLY A 140 26.23 11.35 -3.11
C GLY A 140 25.27 10.31 -2.52
N VAL A 141 25.68 9.04 -2.51
CA VAL A 141 24.89 7.89 -2.07
C VAL A 141 25.64 7.05 -1.04
N ILE A 142 24.90 6.30 -0.21
CA ILE A 142 25.49 5.29 0.68
C ILE A 142 25.25 3.89 0.12
N PHE A 143 26.33 3.09 0.07
CA PHE A 143 26.30 1.73 -0.43
C PHE A 143 25.79 0.73 0.63
N PRO A 144 25.23 -0.42 0.22
CA PRO A 144 25.03 -1.55 1.12
C PRO A 144 26.38 -2.01 1.71
N PRO A 145 26.45 -2.43 2.98
CA PRO A 145 27.70 -2.88 3.59
C PRO A 145 28.30 -4.06 2.81
N PRO A 146 29.64 -4.25 2.82
CA PRO A 146 30.28 -5.45 2.29
C PRO A 146 29.67 -6.71 2.90
N TYR A 147 29.66 -7.80 2.12
CA TYR A 147 29.27 -9.11 2.65
C TYR A 147 30.19 -9.51 3.80
N LYS A 148 29.62 -10.19 4.80
CA LYS A 148 30.36 -10.75 5.93
C LYS A 148 30.17 -12.27 5.90
N PRO A 149 31.17 -13.04 5.44
CA PRO A 149 31.06 -14.48 5.37
C PRO A 149 30.75 -15.12 6.72
N HIS A 150 29.96 -16.19 6.68
CA HIS A 150 29.49 -16.87 7.88
C HIS A 150 30.11 -18.26 8.10
N GLY A 151 30.76 -18.85 7.08
CA GLY A 151 31.42 -20.15 7.15
C GLY A 151 30.47 -21.35 7.30
N VAL A 152 29.15 -21.13 7.29
CA VAL A 152 28.13 -22.18 7.39
C VAL A 152 28.03 -22.92 6.06
N LYS A 153 28.70 -24.08 5.99
CA LYS A 153 28.71 -24.94 4.81
C LYS A 153 27.30 -25.46 4.51
N MET A 154 26.84 -25.23 3.29
CA MET A 154 25.70 -25.96 2.72
C MET A 154 26.11 -27.40 2.38
N LEU A 155 25.13 -28.29 2.14
CA LEU A 155 25.42 -29.65 1.68
C LEU A 155 25.14 -29.80 0.18
N TYR A 156 25.97 -30.58 -0.51
CA TYR A 156 25.77 -31.04 -1.87
C TYR A 156 25.86 -32.57 -1.88
N LYS A 157 24.82 -33.26 -2.35
CA LYS A 157 24.70 -34.75 -2.26
C LYS A 157 24.97 -35.28 -0.84
N GLY A 158 24.47 -34.54 0.16
CA GLY A 158 24.65 -34.83 1.59
C GLY A 158 26.04 -34.48 2.19
N LYS A 159 27.04 -34.12 1.37
CA LYS A 159 28.39 -33.75 1.86
C LYS A 159 28.53 -32.23 2.00
N PRO A 160 29.17 -31.70 3.07
CA PRO A 160 29.47 -30.27 3.16
C PRO A 160 30.33 -29.78 1.99
N VAL A 161 30.07 -28.55 1.52
CA VAL A 161 30.86 -27.89 0.48
C VAL A 161 31.35 -26.54 0.98
N ASP A 162 32.63 -26.24 0.71
CA ASP A 162 33.24 -24.93 0.89
C ASP A 162 32.91 -24.02 -0.30
N LEU A 163 32.60 -22.76 -0.01
CA LEU A 163 32.27 -21.73 -0.99
C LEU A 163 33.17 -20.52 -0.78
N THR A 164 33.54 -19.80 -1.84
CA THR A 164 34.17 -18.49 -1.71
C THR A 164 33.19 -17.45 -1.14
N PRO A 165 33.66 -16.32 -0.56
CA PRO A 165 32.78 -15.27 -0.06
C PRO A 165 31.68 -14.79 -1.03
N GLU A 166 31.98 -14.72 -2.34
CA GLU A 166 31.01 -14.32 -3.37
C GLU A 166 29.98 -15.43 -3.66
N GLN A 167 30.43 -16.69 -3.68
CA GLN A 167 29.56 -17.85 -3.86
C GLN A 167 28.65 -18.08 -2.64
N GLU A 168 29.16 -17.80 -1.43
CA GLU A 168 28.42 -17.85 -0.17
C GLU A 168 27.40 -16.71 -0.06
N GLU A 169 27.73 -15.49 -0.49
CA GLU A 169 26.76 -14.37 -0.57
C GLU A 169 25.54 -14.76 -1.41
N VAL A 170 25.75 -15.34 -2.59
CA VAL A 170 24.67 -15.74 -3.50
C VAL A 170 23.93 -17.00 -3.04
N ALA A 171 24.62 -17.98 -2.44
CA ALA A 171 23.98 -19.13 -1.80
C ALA A 171 23.06 -18.69 -0.64
N THR A 172 23.50 -17.70 0.15
CA THR A 172 22.71 -17.11 1.24
C THR A 172 21.46 -16.42 0.72
N MET A 173 21.55 -15.66 -0.39
CA MET A 173 20.39 -15.00 -1.01
C MET A 173 19.28 -15.97 -1.44
N TYR A 174 19.64 -17.21 -1.81
CA TYR A 174 18.67 -18.27 -2.07
C TYR A 174 18.18 -18.94 -0.78
N ALA A 175 19.09 -19.25 0.15
CA ALA A 175 18.76 -19.90 1.42
C ALA A 175 17.73 -19.10 2.24
N VAL A 176 17.83 -17.77 2.29
CA VAL A 176 16.87 -16.91 3.01
C VAL A 176 15.49 -16.82 2.35
N MET A 177 15.29 -17.48 1.20
CA MET A 177 14.02 -17.53 0.49
C MET A 177 13.31 -18.90 0.57
N LEU A 178 13.87 -19.88 1.31
CA LEU A 178 13.32 -21.25 1.39
C LEU A 178 11.87 -21.33 1.93
N ASP A 179 11.43 -20.37 2.73
CA ASP A 179 10.07 -20.27 3.27
C ASP A 179 9.10 -19.43 2.40
N THR A 180 9.56 -18.98 1.22
CA THR A 180 8.80 -18.09 0.34
C THR A 180 8.16 -18.83 -0.84
N ASP A 181 7.02 -18.31 -1.28
CA ASP A 181 6.22 -18.88 -2.38
C ASP A 181 6.98 -18.93 -3.73
N TYR A 182 8.13 -18.23 -3.85
CA TYR A 182 9.04 -18.30 -5.01
C TYR A 182 9.74 -19.66 -5.15
N MET A 183 9.91 -20.43 -4.08
CA MET A 183 10.52 -21.77 -4.14
C MET A 183 9.69 -22.78 -4.94
N ASN A 184 8.40 -22.49 -5.15
CA ASN A 184 7.50 -23.31 -5.95
C ASN A 184 7.60 -23.00 -7.46
N LYS A 185 8.36 -21.96 -7.86
CA LYS A 185 8.46 -21.51 -9.25
C LYS A 185 9.72 -22.05 -9.93
N ALA A 186 9.54 -22.81 -11.02
CA ALA A 186 10.63 -23.39 -11.80
C ALA A 186 11.58 -22.29 -12.37
N THR A 187 11.01 -21.27 -13.01
CA THR A 187 11.74 -20.13 -13.58
C THR A 187 12.64 -19.41 -12.56
N PHE A 188 12.22 -19.34 -11.29
CA PHE A 188 13.02 -18.75 -10.21
C PHE A 188 14.27 -19.60 -9.90
N LYS A 189 14.06 -20.92 -9.77
CA LYS A 189 15.14 -21.90 -9.51
C LYS A 189 16.14 -21.95 -10.66
N GLU A 190 15.64 -21.98 -11.90
CA GLU A 190 16.46 -22.04 -13.10
C GLU A 190 17.32 -20.79 -13.27
N ASN A 191 16.73 -19.59 -13.21
CA ASN A 191 17.48 -18.33 -13.31
C ASN A 191 18.53 -18.19 -12.19
N PHE A 192 18.18 -18.57 -10.96
CA PHE A 192 19.13 -18.59 -9.84
C PHE A 192 20.32 -19.50 -10.16
N MET A 193 20.08 -20.75 -10.54
CA MET A 193 21.15 -21.70 -10.82
C MET A 193 21.99 -21.27 -12.04
N ASN A 194 21.37 -20.69 -13.06
CA ASN A 194 22.05 -20.20 -14.25
C ASN A 194 22.96 -18.99 -13.96
N ASP A 195 22.61 -18.11 -13.02
CA ASP A 195 23.50 -17.03 -12.59
C ASP A 195 24.55 -17.51 -11.57
N TRP A 196 24.17 -18.33 -10.59
CA TRP A 196 25.09 -18.84 -9.57
C TRP A 196 26.17 -19.74 -10.17
N ARG A 197 25.85 -20.58 -11.17
CA ARG A 197 26.84 -21.39 -11.91
C ARG A 197 27.96 -20.56 -12.54
N LYS A 198 27.70 -19.30 -12.93
CA LYS A 198 28.73 -18.38 -13.47
C LYS A 198 29.75 -17.95 -12.41
N ILE A 199 29.35 -17.93 -11.14
CA ILE A 199 30.14 -17.51 -9.97
C ILE A 199 30.82 -18.72 -9.31
N LEU A 200 30.16 -19.88 -9.33
CA LEU A 200 30.76 -21.17 -8.98
C LEU A 200 31.91 -21.54 -9.93
N GLY A 201 31.75 -21.23 -11.23
CA GLY A 201 32.70 -21.58 -12.28
C GLY A 201 32.48 -22.99 -12.85
N LYS A 202 33.01 -23.25 -14.05
CA LYS A 202 32.74 -24.49 -14.82
C LYS A 202 33.09 -25.77 -14.07
N ASN A 203 34.18 -25.75 -13.30
CA ASN A 203 34.78 -26.94 -12.68
C ASN A 203 34.34 -27.14 -11.22
N HIS A 204 33.30 -26.43 -10.75
CA HIS A 204 32.84 -26.55 -9.37
C HIS A 204 32.17 -27.91 -9.09
N VAL A 205 32.23 -28.38 -7.84
CA VAL A 205 31.58 -29.64 -7.45
C VAL A 205 30.06 -29.58 -7.53
N ILE A 206 29.48 -28.38 -7.40
CA ILE A 206 28.04 -28.13 -7.47
C ILE A 206 27.62 -27.94 -8.93
N GLN A 207 26.84 -28.89 -9.46
CA GLN A 207 26.43 -28.91 -10.89
C GLN A 207 24.91 -28.83 -11.10
N LYS A 208 24.12 -29.31 -10.15
CA LYS A 208 22.65 -29.36 -10.15
C LYS A 208 22.09 -28.70 -8.89
N LEU A 209 20.91 -28.09 -8.96
CA LEU A 209 20.28 -27.42 -7.81
C LEU A 209 19.54 -28.41 -6.91
N GLU A 210 19.08 -29.52 -7.47
CA GLU A 210 18.30 -30.58 -6.80
C GLU A 210 19.17 -31.38 -5.82
N ASP A 211 20.48 -31.43 -6.09
CA ASP A 211 21.50 -32.01 -5.23
C ASP A 211 21.90 -31.09 -4.05
N CYS A 212 21.44 -29.84 -4.02
CA CYS A 212 21.81 -28.81 -3.02
C CYS A 212 20.85 -28.77 -1.84
N ASN A 213 21.38 -28.75 -0.62
CA ASN A 213 20.64 -28.50 0.62
C ASN A 213 21.16 -27.24 1.31
N PHE A 214 20.37 -26.17 1.24
CA PHE A 214 20.64 -24.85 1.82
C PHE A 214 20.13 -24.69 3.27
N THR A 215 19.45 -25.69 3.84
CA THR A 215 18.85 -25.62 5.18
C THR A 215 19.84 -25.22 6.28
N PRO A 216 21.13 -25.64 6.30
CA PRO A 216 22.09 -25.17 7.31
C PRO A 216 22.26 -23.64 7.35
N ILE A 217 22.27 -23.00 6.17
CA ILE A 217 22.36 -21.54 6.02
C ILE A 217 21.05 -20.86 6.42
N TYR A 218 19.91 -21.42 6.00
CA TYR A 218 18.59 -20.90 6.39
C TYR A 218 18.36 -20.96 7.91
N GLU A 219 18.71 -22.08 8.56
CA GLU A 219 18.65 -22.18 10.03
C GLU A 219 19.60 -21.18 10.71
N TRP A 220 20.81 -20.98 10.17
CA TRP A 220 21.71 -19.93 10.67
C TRP A 220 21.05 -18.56 10.57
N HIS A 221 20.41 -18.25 9.43
CA HIS A 221 19.70 -16.98 9.25
C HIS A 221 18.57 -16.81 10.26
N GLN A 222 17.76 -17.85 10.50
CA GLN A 222 16.68 -17.78 11.48
C GLN A 222 17.20 -17.66 12.92
N ARG A 223 18.33 -18.29 13.27
CA ARG A 223 19.04 -18.05 14.54
C ARG A 223 19.49 -16.60 14.66
N GLU A 224 20.03 -16.01 13.60
CA GLU A 224 20.41 -14.58 13.56
C GLU A 224 19.20 -13.63 13.61
N LYS A 225 18.06 -13.98 12.98
CA LYS A 225 16.80 -13.22 13.05
C LYS A 225 16.27 -13.20 14.49
N GLU A 226 16.24 -14.34 15.18
CA GLU A 226 15.80 -14.42 16.57
C GLU A 226 16.80 -13.76 17.55
N LYS A 227 18.13 -13.87 17.37
CA LYS A 227 19.10 -13.08 18.16
C LYS A 227 18.81 -11.58 18.05
N LYS A 228 18.64 -11.06 16.83
CA LYS A 228 18.35 -9.62 16.58
C LYS A 228 17.01 -9.19 17.19
N LYS A 229 16.04 -10.09 17.24
CA LYS A 229 14.74 -9.91 17.92
C LYS A 229 14.87 -9.96 19.44
N GLN A 230 15.81 -10.72 20.00
CA GLN A 230 16.09 -10.81 21.44
C GLN A 230 16.95 -9.67 22.01
N MET A 231 17.76 -8.97 21.19
CA MET A 231 18.53 -7.79 21.63
C MET A 231 17.67 -6.79 22.43
N SER A 232 18.24 -6.14 23.44
CA SER A 232 17.54 -5.18 24.29
C SER A 232 17.02 -3.96 23.51
N SER A 233 16.08 -3.23 24.12
CA SER A 233 15.60 -1.95 23.56
C SER A 233 16.72 -0.91 23.43
N GLU A 234 17.74 -1.00 24.30
CA GLU A 234 18.84 -0.04 24.41
C GLU A 234 19.92 -0.31 23.35
N GLU A 235 20.36 -1.56 23.18
CA GLU A 235 21.25 -1.95 22.07
C GLU A 235 20.60 -1.64 20.71
N LYS A 236 19.32 -2.04 20.55
CA LYS A 236 18.53 -1.69 19.36
C LYS A 236 18.41 -0.19 19.15
N LYS A 237 18.46 0.64 20.20
CA LYS A 237 18.44 2.11 20.09
C LYS A 237 19.83 2.63 19.69
N ALA A 238 20.89 2.23 20.38
CA ALA A 238 22.27 2.65 20.12
C ALA A 238 22.67 2.37 18.66
N LEU A 239 22.45 1.14 18.17
CA LEU A 239 22.73 0.75 16.79
C LEU A 239 21.92 1.56 15.74
N ARG A 240 20.70 2.00 16.09
CA ARG A 240 19.90 2.90 15.23
C ARG A 240 20.40 4.34 15.26
N GLU A 241 20.89 4.82 16.40
CA GLU A 241 21.43 6.19 16.54
C GLU A 241 22.82 6.32 15.90
N GLU A 242 23.68 5.29 16.00
CA GLU A 242 24.95 5.20 15.28
C GLU A 242 24.72 5.17 13.76
N LYS A 243 23.88 4.25 13.27
CA LYS A 243 23.54 4.18 11.84
C LYS A 243 22.93 5.48 11.33
N LEU A 244 22.10 6.17 12.13
CA LEU A 244 21.53 7.46 11.75
C LEU A 244 22.60 8.54 11.60
N LYS A 245 23.60 8.60 12.49
CA LYS A 245 24.75 9.53 12.38
C LYS A 245 25.55 9.28 11.09
N GLN A 246 25.84 8.02 10.77
CA GLN A 246 26.54 7.63 9.54
C GLN A 246 25.74 7.99 8.28
N GLU A 247 24.40 7.81 8.32
CA GLU A 247 23.50 8.12 7.21
C GLU A 247 23.17 9.62 7.07
N GLU A 248 23.33 10.44 8.12
CA GLU A 248 22.82 11.82 8.14
C GLU A 248 23.37 12.70 7.02
N LYS A 249 24.65 12.57 6.65
CA LYS A 249 25.23 13.35 5.55
C LYS A 249 24.55 13.07 4.19
N TYR A 250 24.06 11.85 3.98
CA TYR A 250 23.35 11.44 2.75
C TYR A 250 21.84 11.72 2.80
N MET A 251 21.27 12.02 3.97
CA MET A 251 19.85 12.32 4.12
C MET A 251 19.43 13.69 3.56
N TRP A 252 20.38 14.58 3.29
CA TRP A 252 20.14 15.99 2.97
C TRP A 252 20.98 16.48 1.78
N VAL A 253 20.46 17.52 1.13
CA VAL A 253 21.06 18.21 -0.02
C VAL A 253 20.78 19.71 0.13
N SER A 254 21.73 20.55 -0.27
CA SER A 254 21.48 21.98 -0.46
C SER A 254 21.02 22.19 -1.91
N LEU A 255 19.81 22.73 -2.07
CA LEU A 255 19.20 23.07 -3.35
C LEU A 255 18.85 24.55 -3.31
N ASP A 256 19.57 25.39 -4.08
CA ASP A 256 19.36 26.84 -4.09
C ASP A 256 19.35 27.49 -2.69
N GLY A 257 20.31 27.04 -1.87
CA GLY A 257 20.48 27.45 -0.47
C GLY A 257 19.48 26.83 0.53
N VAL A 258 18.50 26.06 0.06
CA VAL A 258 17.50 25.37 0.90
C VAL A 258 17.97 23.95 1.23
N LYS A 259 18.02 23.61 2.53
CA LYS A 259 18.35 22.24 2.98
C LYS A 259 17.16 21.32 2.78
N GLU A 260 17.18 20.61 1.65
CA GLU A 260 16.15 19.67 1.21
C GLU A 260 16.49 18.22 1.57
N LYS A 261 15.46 17.38 1.69
CA LYS A 261 15.62 15.97 2.09
C LYS A 261 15.73 15.04 0.89
N VAL A 262 16.68 14.10 0.92
CA VAL A 262 16.81 13.05 -0.10
C VAL A 262 15.86 11.87 0.20
N GLY A 263 15.26 11.30 -0.84
CA GLY A 263 14.29 10.20 -0.74
C GLY A 263 14.95 8.83 -0.57
N ASN A 264 15.74 8.42 -1.57
CA ASN A 264 16.30 7.08 -1.71
C ASN A 264 17.83 7.09 -1.88
N PHE A 265 18.54 7.76 -0.97
CA PHE A 265 20.01 7.88 -0.97
C PHE A 265 20.79 6.57 -0.70
N ARG A 266 20.10 5.46 -0.41
CA ARG A 266 20.71 4.13 -0.25
C ARG A 266 20.66 3.42 -1.59
N VAL A 267 21.82 2.94 -2.04
CA VAL A 267 21.91 2.03 -3.19
C VAL A 267 21.23 0.71 -2.82
N GLU A 268 20.52 0.09 -3.77
CA GLU A 268 19.85 -1.20 -3.52
C GLU A 268 20.86 -2.30 -3.16
N PRO A 269 20.59 -3.16 -2.17
CA PRO A 269 21.44 -4.31 -1.90
C PRO A 269 21.37 -5.35 -3.04
N PRO A 270 22.45 -6.12 -3.24
CA PRO A 270 22.39 -7.30 -4.09
C PRO A 270 21.38 -8.32 -3.52
N GLY A 271 20.88 -9.21 -4.38
CA GLY A 271 19.84 -10.17 -4.01
C GLY A 271 19.19 -10.79 -5.23
N LEU A 272 18.33 -11.79 -5.05
CA LEU A 272 17.60 -12.39 -6.18
C LEU A 272 16.44 -11.47 -6.63
N PHE A 273 16.20 -11.39 -7.93
CA PHE A 273 15.14 -10.56 -8.50
C PHE A 273 13.76 -11.17 -8.23
N ARG A 274 12.90 -10.42 -7.55
CA ARG A 274 11.55 -10.84 -7.14
C ARG A 274 10.50 -10.15 -8.00
N GLY A 275 10.54 -10.45 -9.30
CA GLY A 275 9.57 -9.96 -10.29
C GLY A 275 8.14 -10.39 -9.96
N ARG A 276 7.16 -9.53 -10.26
CA ARG A 276 5.74 -9.76 -9.96
C ARG A 276 5.08 -10.64 -11.02
N GLY A 277 4.07 -11.42 -10.62
CA GLY A 277 3.43 -12.40 -11.50
C GLY A 277 4.40 -13.48 -11.97
N GLU A 278 4.28 -13.90 -13.23
CA GLU A 278 5.15 -14.86 -13.89
C GLU A 278 6.26 -14.17 -14.71
N HIS A 279 7.01 -13.26 -14.06
CA HIS A 279 8.10 -12.52 -14.70
C HIS A 279 9.26 -13.44 -15.10
N PRO A 280 9.66 -13.52 -16.38
CA PRO A 280 10.66 -14.49 -16.87
C PRO A 280 12.07 -14.31 -16.29
N LYS A 281 12.38 -13.15 -15.70
CA LYS A 281 13.67 -12.85 -15.03
C LYS A 281 13.69 -13.16 -13.54
N MET A 282 12.58 -13.61 -12.93
CA MET A 282 12.57 -13.89 -11.49
C MET A 282 13.67 -14.88 -11.10
N GLY A 283 14.35 -14.66 -9.98
CA GLY A 283 15.48 -15.49 -9.54
C GLY A 283 16.84 -15.08 -10.09
N LYS A 284 16.92 -14.26 -11.16
CA LYS A 284 18.20 -13.71 -11.64
C LYS A 284 18.88 -12.85 -10.56
N LEU A 285 20.21 -12.82 -10.56
CA LEU A 285 20.98 -12.13 -9.53
C LEU A 285 21.04 -10.62 -9.79
N LYS A 286 20.43 -9.82 -8.90
CA LYS A 286 20.72 -8.38 -8.80
C LYS A 286 22.14 -8.24 -8.26
N LYS A 287 23.09 -7.92 -9.14
CA LYS A 287 24.49 -7.69 -8.77
C LYS A 287 24.65 -6.48 -7.84
N ARG A 288 25.74 -6.48 -7.08
CA ARG A 288 26.14 -5.39 -6.19
C ARG A 288 26.63 -4.20 -7.03
N ILE A 289 25.90 -3.09 -6.99
CA ILE A 289 26.28 -1.83 -7.62
C ILE A 289 27.54 -1.26 -6.96
N ARG A 290 28.49 -0.79 -7.78
CA ARG A 290 29.73 -0.11 -7.38
C ARG A 290 29.70 1.39 -7.72
N PRO A 291 30.56 2.22 -7.11
CA PRO A 291 30.87 3.58 -7.57
C PRO A 291 31.06 3.72 -9.09
N SER A 292 31.75 2.75 -9.72
CA SER A 292 31.98 2.68 -11.17
C SER A 292 30.72 2.53 -12.03
N ASP A 293 29.57 2.21 -11.42
CA ASP A 293 28.28 2.08 -12.10
C ASP A 293 27.43 3.36 -12.01
N ILE A 294 27.77 4.27 -11.08
CA ILE A 294 26.93 5.41 -10.67
C ILE A 294 27.41 6.71 -11.30
N THR A 295 26.55 7.33 -12.11
CA THR A 295 26.68 8.73 -12.54
C THR A 295 26.11 9.65 -11.48
N ILE A 296 26.87 10.65 -11.05
CA ILE A 296 26.44 11.72 -10.12
C ILE A 296 25.99 12.95 -10.91
N ASN A 297 24.99 13.69 -10.42
CA ASN A 297 24.64 15.03 -10.92
C ASN A 297 24.60 16.05 -9.78
N ILE A 298 25.38 17.11 -9.93
CA ILE A 298 25.65 18.10 -8.88
C ILE A 298 25.92 19.48 -9.51
N GLY A 299 25.88 20.58 -8.76
CA GLY A 299 26.15 21.91 -9.30
C GLY A 299 27.59 22.05 -9.83
N LYS A 300 27.78 22.78 -10.93
CA LYS A 300 29.09 22.98 -11.58
C LYS A 300 30.19 23.51 -10.63
N ASN A 301 29.78 24.33 -9.65
CA ASN A 301 30.67 24.95 -8.67
C ASN A 301 30.56 24.29 -7.28
N ALA A 302 29.99 23.10 -7.18
CA ALA A 302 29.83 22.36 -5.93
C ALA A 302 31.04 21.45 -5.66
N PRO A 303 31.39 21.18 -4.39
CA PRO A 303 32.34 20.11 -4.07
C PRO A 303 31.79 18.76 -4.55
N ILE A 304 32.57 18.06 -5.36
CA ILE A 304 32.23 16.71 -5.85
C ILE A 304 32.20 15.75 -4.63
N PRO A 305 31.22 14.84 -4.50
CA PRO A 305 31.17 13.94 -3.36
C PRO A 305 32.34 12.97 -3.36
N GLU A 306 33.02 12.81 -2.23
CA GLU A 306 34.02 11.75 -2.04
C GLU A 306 33.39 10.37 -2.26
N CYS A 307 34.14 9.45 -2.87
CA CYS A 307 33.70 8.06 -3.01
C CYS A 307 33.67 7.38 -1.62
N PRO A 308 32.55 6.75 -1.20
CA PRO A 308 32.49 6.04 0.08
C PRO A 308 33.33 4.76 0.16
N ILE A 309 33.93 4.32 -0.96
CA ILE A 309 34.77 3.12 -1.06
C ILE A 309 36.17 3.54 -1.48
N ALA A 310 37.16 3.31 -0.62
CA ALA A 310 38.54 3.70 -0.88
C ALA A 310 39.10 2.97 -2.11
N GLY A 311 39.76 3.72 -3.00
CA GLY A 311 40.33 3.21 -4.25
C GLY A 311 39.34 3.11 -5.43
N GLU A 312 38.03 3.31 -5.22
CA GLU A 312 37.05 3.37 -6.31
C GLU A 312 36.65 4.82 -6.63
N SER A 313 36.20 5.05 -7.86
CA SER A 313 35.74 6.36 -8.36
C SER A 313 34.31 6.27 -8.91
N TRP A 314 33.63 7.42 -9.01
CA TRP A 314 32.33 7.51 -9.67
C TRP A 314 32.47 7.28 -11.18
N LYS A 315 31.47 6.67 -11.81
CA LYS A 315 31.39 6.46 -13.27
C LYS A 315 31.56 7.75 -14.06
N GLU A 316 30.89 8.81 -13.60
CA GLU A 316 30.76 10.08 -14.30
C GLU A 316 30.22 11.15 -13.34
N ILE A 317 30.65 12.40 -13.51
CA ILE A 317 30.07 13.58 -12.85
C ILE A 317 29.38 14.45 -13.91
N ARG A 318 28.11 14.79 -13.69
CA ARG A 318 27.32 15.70 -14.53
C ARG A 318 26.89 16.96 -13.76
N HIS A 319 26.54 17.98 -14.54
CA HIS A 319 26.06 19.29 -14.08
C HIS A 319 24.79 19.72 -14.83
N ASP A 320 23.88 18.78 -15.05
CA ASP A 320 22.62 18.97 -15.76
C ASP A 320 21.56 19.58 -14.82
N ASN A 321 21.30 20.88 -15.01
CA ASN A 321 20.33 21.65 -14.25
C ASN A 321 18.88 21.57 -14.79
N THR A 322 18.64 20.81 -15.87
CA THR A 322 17.30 20.60 -16.45
C THR A 322 16.55 19.43 -15.79
N VAL A 323 17.25 18.59 -15.04
CA VAL A 323 16.76 17.38 -14.37
C VAL A 323 16.71 17.50 -12.85
N THR A 324 16.02 16.56 -12.19
CA THR A 324 15.79 16.57 -10.73
C THR A 324 16.37 15.35 -9.99
N TRP A 325 17.13 14.49 -10.67
CA TRP A 325 17.84 13.36 -10.06
C TRP A 325 19.25 13.77 -9.60
N LEU A 326 19.72 13.14 -8.53
CA LEU A 326 21.00 13.42 -7.86
C LEU A 326 22.10 12.43 -8.26
N ALA A 327 21.70 11.19 -8.55
CA ALA A 327 22.54 10.12 -9.05
C ALA A 327 21.68 9.12 -9.85
N PHE A 328 22.29 8.38 -10.77
CA PHE A 328 21.66 7.20 -11.39
C PHE A 328 22.64 6.08 -11.70
N TRP A 329 22.11 4.87 -11.91
CA TRP A 329 22.82 3.70 -12.45
C TRP A 329 21.88 2.85 -13.31
N ASN A 330 22.44 1.96 -14.15
CA ASN A 330 21.66 1.00 -14.93
C ASN A 330 21.12 -0.13 -14.03
N ASP A 331 19.91 -0.63 -14.26
CA ASP A 331 19.39 -1.76 -13.48
C ASP A 331 20.14 -3.09 -13.81
N PRO A 332 20.62 -3.87 -12.81
CA PRO A 332 21.36 -5.11 -13.05
C PRO A 332 20.61 -6.23 -13.79
N ILE A 333 19.27 -6.17 -13.83
CA ILE A 333 18.37 -7.17 -14.43
C ILE A 333 17.86 -6.67 -15.79
N ASN A 334 17.62 -5.36 -15.89
CA ASN A 334 17.19 -4.64 -17.09
C ASN A 334 18.18 -3.50 -17.44
N PRO A 335 19.33 -3.77 -18.09
CA PRO A 335 20.34 -2.72 -18.34
C PRO A 335 19.86 -1.54 -19.21
N LYS A 336 18.76 -1.69 -19.96
CA LYS A 336 18.03 -0.61 -20.67
C LYS A 336 17.40 0.42 -19.71
N GLU A 337 17.05 0.00 -18.49
CA GLU A 337 16.40 0.84 -17.48
C GLU A 337 17.41 1.49 -16.52
N PHE A 338 17.01 2.63 -15.96
CA PHE A 338 17.81 3.42 -15.02
C PHE A 338 17.14 3.53 -13.65
N LYS A 339 17.93 3.33 -12.59
CA LYS A 339 17.57 3.61 -11.20
C LYS A 339 18.08 5.00 -10.83
N TYR A 340 17.21 5.84 -10.28
CA TYR A 340 17.51 7.25 -9.95
C TYR A 340 17.37 7.53 -8.46
N VAL A 341 18.28 8.34 -7.91
CA VAL A 341 18.14 8.95 -6.59
C VAL A 341 17.47 10.31 -6.73
N PHE A 342 16.36 10.51 -6.01
CA PHE A 342 15.59 11.74 -6.04
C PHE A 342 15.46 12.39 -4.65
N LEU A 343 15.10 13.67 -4.65
CA LEU A 343 14.54 14.34 -3.48
C LEU A 343 13.31 13.59 -2.93
N ALA A 344 13.11 13.67 -1.62
CA ALA A 344 11.94 13.10 -0.94
C ALA A 344 10.64 13.77 -1.43
N ALA A 345 9.52 13.05 -1.34
CA ALA A 345 8.21 13.55 -1.80
C ALA A 345 7.70 14.82 -1.08
N SER A 346 8.34 15.23 0.03
CA SER A 346 8.04 16.47 0.75
C SER A 346 8.91 17.66 0.34
N SER A 347 9.78 17.54 -0.67
CA SER A 347 10.60 18.65 -1.15
C SER A 347 9.79 19.62 -2.01
N SER A 348 10.26 20.86 -2.09
CA SER A 348 9.78 21.92 -2.98
C SER A 348 9.54 21.45 -4.43
N LEU A 349 10.57 20.94 -5.12
CA LEU A 349 10.45 20.49 -6.51
C LEU A 349 9.46 19.33 -6.69
N LYS A 350 9.40 18.37 -5.76
CA LYS A 350 8.46 17.25 -5.84
C LYS A 350 7.03 17.69 -5.50
N GLY A 351 6.85 18.61 -4.54
CA GLY A 351 5.56 19.21 -4.21
C GLY A 351 4.99 20.05 -5.36
N GLN A 352 5.82 20.88 -5.99
CA GLN A 352 5.45 21.67 -7.17
C GLN A 352 5.06 20.78 -8.36
N SER A 353 5.85 19.73 -8.64
CA SER A 353 5.51 18.74 -9.68
C SER A 353 4.18 18.01 -9.39
N ASP A 354 3.92 17.66 -8.13
CA ASP A 354 2.68 16.99 -7.71
C ASP A 354 1.47 17.95 -7.80
N LYS A 355 1.66 19.24 -7.49
CA LYS A 355 0.66 20.30 -7.69
C LYS A 355 0.32 20.50 -9.17
N GLU A 356 1.32 20.68 -10.04
CA GLU A 356 1.13 20.86 -11.49
C GLU A 356 0.40 19.68 -12.13
N LYS A 357 0.69 18.45 -11.69
CA LYS A 357 -0.06 17.25 -12.08
C LYS A 357 -1.56 17.37 -11.75
N TYR A 358 -1.92 17.92 -10.59
CA TYR A 358 -3.32 18.17 -10.24
C TYR A 358 -3.92 19.34 -11.00
N GLU A 359 -3.20 20.45 -11.23
CA GLU A 359 -3.75 21.55 -12.07
C GLU A 359 -4.02 21.09 -13.50
N LYS A 360 -3.18 20.22 -14.09
CA LYS A 360 -3.46 19.59 -15.39
C LYS A 360 -4.69 18.67 -15.35
N ALA A 361 -4.92 17.99 -14.23
CA ALA A 361 -6.13 17.20 -14.04
C ALA A 361 -7.39 18.07 -13.81
N ARG A 362 -7.24 19.28 -13.27
CA ARG A 362 -8.33 20.27 -13.14
C ARG A 362 -8.64 20.94 -14.48
N LEU A 363 -7.63 21.36 -15.23
CA LEU A 363 -7.82 21.94 -16.57
C LEU A 363 -8.52 20.95 -17.53
N LEU A 364 -8.31 19.64 -17.36
CA LEU A 364 -9.07 18.62 -18.10
C LEU A 364 -10.59 18.71 -17.84
N LYS A 365 -11.05 19.17 -16.67
CA LYS A 365 -12.47 19.35 -16.35
C LYS A 365 -13.18 20.30 -17.31
N ASP A 366 -12.49 21.35 -17.76
CA ASP A 366 -13.05 22.36 -18.66
C ASP A 366 -13.10 21.86 -20.12
N TYR A 367 -12.19 20.94 -20.48
CA TYR A 367 -12.07 20.37 -21.83
C TYR A 367 -12.83 19.04 -22.00
N ILE A 368 -13.18 18.35 -20.90
CA ILE A 368 -13.64 16.95 -20.93
C ILE A 368 -14.89 16.75 -21.79
N GLN A 369 -15.84 17.71 -21.80
CA GLN A 369 -17.07 17.56 -22.59
C GLN A 369 -16.82 17.74 -24.09
N GLY A 370 -15.85 18.58 -24.47
CA GLY A 370 -15.38 18.69 -25.86
C GLY A 370 -14.68 17.41 -26.32
N ILE A 371 -13.79 16.86 -25.48
CA ILE A 371 -13.10 15.58 -25.72
C ILE A 371 -14.10 14.43 -25.86
N ARG A 372 -15.12 14.36 -25.00
CA ARG A 372 -16.20 13.35 -25.06
C ARG A 372 -17.00 13.46 -26.36
N THR A 373 -17.37 14.68 -26.75
CA THR A 373 -18.07 14.93 -28.02
C THR A 373 -17.22 14.53 -29.22
N ALA A 374 -15.91 14.80 -29.18
CA ALA A 374 -14.96 14.44 -30.24
C ALA A 374 -14.82 12.91 -30.39
N TYR A 375 -14.55 12.16 -29.32
CA TYR A 375 -14.40 10.71 -29.43
C TYR A 375 -15.74 10.03 -29.83
N THR A 376 -16.89 10.50 -29.32
CA THR A 376 -18.19 9.87 -29.63
C THR A 376 -18.55 10.04 -31.11
N LYS A 377 -18.19 11.18 -31.72
CA LYS A 377 -18.30 11.39 -33.17
C LYS A 377 -17.42 10.41 -33.97
N ASP A 378 -16.20 10.16 -33.49
CA ASP A 378 -15.22 9.33 -34.21
C ASP A 378 -15.40 7.81 -34.01
N PHE A 379 -16.32 7.33 -33.15
CA PHE A 379 -16.66 5.90 -33.05
C PHE A 379 -17.07 5.25 -34.38
N THR A 380 -17.71 6.02 -35.27
CA THR A 380 -18.14 5.56 -36.60
C THR A 380 -17.33 6.18 -37.74
N ASN A 381 -16.12 6.68 -37.47
CA ASN A 381 -15.26 7.26 -38.52
C ASN A 381 -14.85 6.19 -39.56
N LYS A 382 -14.67 6.59 -40.83
CA LYS A 382 -14.19 5.68 -41.88
C LYS A 382 -12.76 5.21 -41.63
N ASP A 383 -11.91 6.09 -41.09
CA ASP A 383 -10.55 5.75 -40.67
C ASP A 383 -10.57 4.85 -39.42
N ILE A 384 -10.02 3.64 -39.55
CA ILE A 384 -9.90 2.67 -38.46
C ILE A 384 -8.97 3.18 -37.34
N THR A 385 -7.96 3.98 -37.67
CA THR A 385 -7.01 4.56 -36.71
C THR A 385 -7.72 5.52 -35.77
N ARG A 386 -8.50 6.45 -36.32
CA ARG A 386 -9.38 7.35 -35.54
C ARG A 386 -10.40 6.58 -34.69
N ARG A 387 -11.03 5.54 -35.24
CA ARG A 387 -11.95 4.68 -34.45
C ARG A 387 -11.26 4.00 -33.28
N GLN A 388 -10.07 3.44 -33.48
CA GLN A 388 -9.30 2.80 -32.40
C GLN A 388 -8.85 3.83 -31.34
N ILE A 389 -8.37 5.01 -31.75
CA ILE A 389 -8.05 6.13 -30.84
C ILE A 389 -9.28 6.55 -30.02
N ALA A 390 -10.43 6.74 -30.67
CA ALA A 390 -11.67 7.15 -30.03
C ALA A 390 -12.17 6.14 -29.00
N VAL A 391 -12.22 4.84 -29.37
CA VAL A 391 -12.64 3.76 -28.47
C VAL A 391 -11.66 3.59 -27.30
N ALA A 392 -10.34 3.61 -27.54
CA ALA A 392 -9.36 3.52 -26.47
C ALA A 392 -9.42 4.73 -25.52
N THR A 393 -9.70 5.93 -26.03
CA THR A 393 -9.93 7.14 -25.24
C THR A 393 -11.19 7.02 -24.38
N TYR A 394 -12.29 6.51 -24.93
CA TYR A 394 -13.51 6.20 -24.18
C TYR A 394 -13.27 5.21 -23.05
N LEU A 395 -12.55 4.11 -23.29
CA LEU A 395 -12.24 3.13 -22.24
C LEU A 395 -11.34 3.71 -21.14
N ILE A 396 -10.43 4.63 -21.48
CA ILE A 396 -9.61 5.36 -20.49
C ILE A 396 -10.44 6.37 -19.69
N ASP A 397 -11.39 7.09 -20.32
CA ASP A 397 -12.31 8.01 -19.65
C ASP A 397 -13.31 7.29 -18.74
N LYS A 398 -13.99 6.24 -19.21
CA LYS A 398 -15.06 5.56 -18.45
C LYS A 398 -14.53 4.58 -17.41
N LEU A 399 -13.50 3.79 -17.75
CA LEU A 399 -13.03 2.67 -16.91
C LEU A 399 -11.70 2.97 -16.20
N ALA A 400 -11.19 4.19 -16.31
CA ALA A 400 -9.92 4.62 -15.73
C ALA A 400 -8.78 3.62 -15.99
N LEU A 401 -8.72 3.05 -17.21
CA LEU A 401 -7.64 2.15 -17.60
C LEU A 401 -6.28 2.87 -17.60
N ARG A 402 -5.20 2.09 -17.52
CA ARG A 402 -3.85 2.60 -17.78
C ARG A 402 -3.61 2.54 -19.29
N ALA A 403 -2.80 3.45 -19.83
CA ALA A 403 -2.53 3.53 -21.27
C ALA A 403 -2.06 2.18 -21.86
N GLY A 404 -1.17 1.46 -21.17
CA GLY A 404 -0.59 0.20 -21.65
C GLY A 404 0.48 0.46 -22.69
N ASN A 405 1.72 0.62 -22.25
CA ASN A 405 2.86 0.62 -23.17
C ASN A 405 3.10 -0.82 -23.67
N GLU A 406 3.72 -0.94 -24.84
CA GLU A 406 4.38 -2.17 -25.28
C GLU A 406 5.49 -2.58 -24.29
N LYS A 407 5.89 -3.86 -24.37
CA LYS A 407 6.84 -4.53 -23.48
C LYS A 407 7.78 -5.41 -24.30
N ASP A 408 9.00 -5.59 -23.82
CA ASP A 408 9.88 -6.66 -24.30
C ASP A 408 9.41 -8.01 -23.74
N ASP A 409 9.72 -9.13 -24.43
CA ASP A 409 9.52 -10.52 -23.96
C ASP A 409 10.23 -10.83 -22.62
N ASP A 410 11.14 -9.94 -22.22
CA ASP A 410 11.93 -9.97 -20.99
C ASP A 410 11.13 -9.54 -19.73
N GLU A 411 9.89 -9.05 -19.91
CA GLU A 411 8.97 -8.61 -18.84
C GLU A 411 7.89 -9.66 -18.48
N ALA A 412 7.22 -9.46 -17.34
CA ALA A 412 5.96 -10.17 -17.08
C ALA A 412 4.87 -9.66 -18.04
N ASP A 413 4.14 -10.57 -18.69
CA ASP A 413 2.98 -10.19 -19.52
C ASP A 413 1.90 -9.52 -18.65
N THR A 414 1.64 -8.25 -18.97
CA THR A 414 0.57 -7.44 -18.38
C THR A 414 0.19 -6.31 -19.31
N VAL A 415 -1.09 -6.16 -19.64
CA VAL A 415 -1.58 -5.20 -20.65
C VAL A 415 -2.14 -3.90 -20.04
N GLY A 416 -2.37 -2.92 -20.90
CA GLY A 416 -3.25 -1.77 -20.64
C GLY A 416 -4.04 -1.42 -21.90
N CYS A 417 -4.78 -0.31 -21.91
CA CYS A 417 -5.79 -0.02 -22.94
C CYS A 417 -5.31 -0.19 -24.39
N CYS A 418 -4.17 0.40 -24.76
CA CYS A 418 -3.60 0.31 -26.11
C CYS A 418 -3.06 -1.08 -26.46
N THR A 419 -2.64 -1.87 -25.45
CA THR A 419 -2.05 -3.21 -25.61
C THR A 419 -2.99 -4.34 -25.21
N LEU A 420 -4.31 -4.08 -25.14
CA LEU A 420 -5.31 -5.13 -24.96
C LEU A 420 -5.27 -6.10 -26.14
N LYS A 421 -5.26 -7.40 -25.85
CA LYS A 421 -5.39 -8.48 -26.83
C LYS A 421 -6.87 -8.83 -27.08
N VAL A 422 -7.15 -9.49 -28.19
CA VAL A 422 -8.50 -9.91 -28.60
C VAL A 422 -9.18 -10.83 -27.57
N GLU A 423 -8.41 -11.65 -26.86
CA GLU A 423 -8.89 -12.51 -25.76
C GLU A 423 -9.22 -11.74 -24.47
N ASN A 424 -8.63 -10.56 -24.24
CA ASN A 424 -8.83 -9.79 -23.00
C ASN A 424 -10.20 -9.09 -22.93
N VAL A 425 -10.95 -9.07 -24.04
CA VAL A 425 -12.25 -8.38 -24.17
C VAL A 425 -13.25 -9.27 -24.91
N GLU A 426 -14.27 -9.76 -24.20
CA GLU A 426 -15.38 -10.54 -24.75
C GLU A 426 -16.62 -9.63 -24.93
N PRO A 427 -17.12 -9.43 -26.17
CA PRO A 427 -18.35 -8.69 -26.43
C PRO A 427 -19.58 -9.59 -26.28
N VAL A 428 -20.37 -9.36 -25.23
CA VAL A 428 -21.60 -10.09 -24.92
C VAL A 428 -22.83 -9.22 -25.25
N PRO A 429 -23.75 -9.66 -26.13
CA PRO A 429 -24.95 -8.90 -26.47
C PRO A 429 -25.85 -8.58 -25.26
N PRO A 430 -26.61 -7.47 -25.26
CA PRO A 430 -26.78 -6.54 -26.39
C PRO A 430 -25.65 -5.51 -26.55
N ASN A 431 -25.01 -5.09 -25.44
CA ASN A 431 -23.98 -4.04 -25.44
C ASN A 431 -23.00 -4.14 -24.24
N ILE A 432 -22.72 -5.35 -23.75
CA ILE A 432 -21.82 -5.59 -22.61
C ILE A 432 -20.42 -5.97 -23.11
N LEU A 433 -19.38 -5.37 -22.56
CA LEU A 433 -18.00 -5.85 -22.70
C LEU A 433 -17.55 -6.47 -21.38
N LYS A 434 -17.14 -7.75 -21.43
CA LYS A 434 -16.44 -8.41 -20.33
C LYS A 434 -14.94 -8.24 -20.55
N PHE A 435 -14.26 -7.70 -19.55
CA PHE A 435 -12.82 -7.53 -19.53
C PHE A 435 -12.21 -8.54 -18.56
N ASP A 436 -11.17 -9.25 -18.99
CA ASP A 436 -10.37 -10.11 -18.12
C ASP A 436 -8.90 -10.12 -18.58
N PHE A 437 -8.02 -9.50 -17.79
CA PHE A 437 -6.59 -9.43 -18.09
C PHE A 437 -5.74 -9.13 -16.86
N LEU A 438 -4.44 -9.44 -16.93
CA LEU A 438 -3.47 -8.99 -15.94
C LEU A 438 -3.00 -7.57 -16.27
N GLY A 439 -3.35 -6.60 -15.42
CA GLY A 439 -2.85 -5.24 -15.51
C GLY A 439 -1.51 -5.06 -14.79
N LYS A 440 -1.01 -3.82 -14.75
CA LYS A 440 0.24 -3.45 -14.05
C LYS A 440 0.34 -4.11 -12.66
N ASP A 441 1.54 -4.57 -12.32
CA ASP A 441 1.86 -5.33 -11.10
C ASP A 441 1.25 -6.75 -11.07
N SER A 442 0.83 -7.25 -12.24
CA SER A 442 0.10 -8.52 -12.45
C SER A 442 -1.21 -8.62 -11.66
N ILE A 443 -1.86 -7.48 -11.45
CA ILE A 443 -3.17 -7.40 -10.78
C ILE A 443 -4.26 -7.60 -11.83
N ARG A 444 -5.08 -8.65 -11.66
CA ARG A 444 -6.22 -8.95 -12.55
C ARG A 444 -7.20 -7.77 -12.57
N TYR A 445 -7.55 -7.32 -13.76
CA TYR A 445 -8.70 -6.49 -14.03
C TYR A 445 -9.78 -7.41 -14.58
N GLN A 446 -10.82 -7.67 -13.79
CA GLN A 446 -12.00 -8.42 -14.21
C GLN A 446 -13.21 -7.51 -13.99
N ASN A 447 -13.97 -7.23 -15.06
CA ASN A 447 -15.11 -6.31 -15.00
C ASN A 447 -16.10 -6.59 -16.13
N GLU A 448 -17.40 -6.43 -15.88
CA GLU A 448 -18.45 -6.51 -16.90
C GLU A 448 -19.11 -5.13 -17.02
N VAL A 449 -19.09 -4.56 -18.23
CA VAL A 449 -19.40 -3.15 -18.46
C VAL A 449 -20.40 -3.00 -19.58
N GLU A 450 -21.55 -2.39 -19.30
CA GLU A 450 -22.43 -1.89 -20.36
C GLU A 450 -21.79 -0.68 -21.05
N VAL A 451 -21.66 -0.71 -22.38
CA VAL A 451 -21.06 0.37 -23.17
C VAL A 451 -22.02 0.94 -24.21
N GLU A 452 -21.66 2.09 -24.79
CA GLU A 452 -22.38 2.67 -25.92
C GLU A 452 -22.38 1.70 -27.12
N LEU A 453 -23.54 1.49 -27.76
CA LEU A 453 -23.70 0.51 -28.85
C LEU A 453 -22.72 0.69 -30.03
N PRO A 454 -22.30 1.92 -30.44
CA PRO A 454 -21.21 2.11 -31.40
C PRO A 454 -19.87 1.54 -30.93
N VAL A 455 -19.54 1.64 -29.63
CA VAL A 455 -18.31 1.08 -29.05
C VAL A 455 -18.36 -0.45 -29.07
N PHE A 456 -19.47 -1.05 -28.66
CA PHE A 456 -19.66 -2.50 -28.74
C PHE A 456 -19.44 -3.04 -30.17
N ARG A 457 -20.08 -2.41 -31.16
CA ARG A 457 -19.94 -2.75 -32.58
C ARG A 457 -18.50 -2.52 -33.09
N ALA A 458 -17.83 -1.46 -32.67
CA ALA A 458 -16.44 -1.20 -33.03
C ALA A 458 -15.49 -2.29 -32.48
N ILE A 459 -15.66 -2.70 -31.21
CA ILE A 459 -14.89 -3.80 -30.61
C ILE A 459 -15.12 -5.13 -31.36
N GLN A 460 -16.36 -5.45 -31.75
CA GLN A 460 -16.63 -6.63 -32.59
C GLN A 460 -15.88 -6.57 -33.93
N GLN A 461 -15.87 -5.41 -34.60
CA GLN A 461 -15.13 -5.22 -35.85
C GLN A 461 -13.61 -5.33 -35.64
N PHE A 462 -13.06 -4.76 -34.56
CA PHE A 462 -11.62 -4.82 -34.28
C PHE A 462 -11.10 -6.24 -33.97
N ARG A 463 -11.98 -7.18 -33.61
CA ARG A 463 -11.67 -8.62 -33.41
C ARG A 463 -11.85 -9.47 -34.68
N THR A 464 -12.40 -8.90 -35.76
CA THR A 464 -12.71 -9.66 -36.98
C THR A 464 -11.43 -10.03 -37.71
N GLY A 465 -11.24 -11.33 -37.99
CA GLY A 465 -10.06 -11.85 -38.68
C GLY A 465 -8.80 -12.01 -37.81
N LYS A 466 -8.93 -11.91 -36.48
CA LYS A 466 -7.82 -12.00 -35.51
C LYS A 466 -7.94 -13.21 -34.58
N GLN A 467 -6.81 -13.66 -34.05
CA GLN A 467 -6.68 -14.68 -33.02
C GLN A 467 -6.60 -14.06 -31.61
N GLY A 468 -6.66 -14.87 -30.54
CA GLY A 468 -6.74 -14.40 -29.15
C GLY A 468 -5.62 -13.46 -28.72
N GLY A 469 -4.36 -13.81 -29.02
CA GLY A 469 -3.16 -13.04 -28.66
C GLY A 469 -2.84 -11.85 -29.58
N ASP A 470 -3.63 -11.61 -30.64
CA ASP A 470 -3.46 -10.45 -31.50
C ASP A 470 -3.91 -9.17 -30.80
N ASP A 471 -3.29 -8.04 -31.14
CA ASP A 471 -3.67 -6.74 -30.57
C ASP A 471 -5.06 -6.31 -31.03
N LEU A 472 -5.91 -5.97 -30.06
CA LEU A 472 -7.25 -5.44 -30.29
C LEU A 472 -7.18 -4.10 -31.04
N PHE A 473 -6.18 -3.27 -30.73
CA PHE A 473 -5.95 -1.95 -31.35
C PHE A 473 -4.68 -1.93 -32.23
N ASP A 474 -4.63 -2.79 -33.24
CA ASP A 474 -3.52 -3.05 -34.17
C ASP A 474 -3.00 -1.86 -35.02
N LYS A 475 -3.56 -0.66 -34.86
CA LYS A 475 -3.06 0.59 -35.46
C LYS A 475 -2.68 1.64 -34.41
N LEU A 476 -3.01 1.41 -33.14
CA LEU A 476 -2.80 2.31 -32.02
C LEU A 476 -1.56 1.92 -31.20
N ASP A 477 -0.85 2.92 -30.73
CA ASP A 477 0.13 2.80 -29.66
C ASP A 477 -0.02 3.98 -28.69
N THR A 478 0.69 3.95 -27.56
CA THR A 478 0.58 5.02 -26.56
C THR A 478 1.18 6.35 -27.03
N SER A 479 2.09 6.36 -28.00
CA SER A 479 2.65 7.60 -28.56
C SER A 479 1.63 8.29 -29.45
N LYS A 480 0.96 7.56 -30.35
CA LYS A 480 -0.18 8.05 -31.16
C LYS A 480 -1.32 8.56 -30.28
N LEU A 481 -1.72 7.79 -29.26
CA LEU A 481 -2.77 8.21 -28.33
C LEU A 481 -2.40 9.52 -27.61
N ASN A 482 -1.18 9.61 -27.06
CA ASN A 482 -0.73 10.81 -26.36
C ASN A 482 -0.31 11.95 -27.31
N ALA A 483 -0.21 11.73 -28.62
CA ALA A 483 -0.12 12.79 -29.61
C ALA A 483 -1.49 13.42 -29.81
N HIS A 484 -2.50 12.62 -30.18
CA HIS A 484 -3.88 13.11 -30.38
C HIS A 484 -4.46 13.82 -29.14
N LEU A 485 -4.22 13.27 -27.93
CA LEU A 485 -4.68 13.93 -26.70
C LEU A 485 -4.07 15.33 -26.50
N LYS A 486 -2.87 15.61 -26.98
CA LYS A 486 -2.26 16.97 -26.91
C LYS A 486 -2.92 17.97 -27.86
N GLU A 487 -3.45 17.50 -28.99
CA GLU A 487 -4.20 18.32 -29.95
C GLU A 487 -5.51 18.80 -29.31
N LEU A 488 -6.17 17.93 -28.53
CA LEU A 488 -7.40 18.26 -27.82
C LEU A 488 -7.18 19.16 -26.59
N MET A 489 -6.02 19.08 -25.95
CA MET A 489 -5.66 19.89 -24.78
C MET A 489 -4.13 19.93 -24.58
N PRO A 490 -3.47 21.11 -24.54
CA PRO A 490 -2.03 21.22 -24.37
C PRO A 490 -1.47 20.48 -23.15
N GLY A 491 -0.58 19.52 -23.40
CA GLY A 491 0.08 18.72 -22.36
C GLY A 491 -0.78 17.62 -21.73
N LEU A 492 -1.98 17.35 -22.27
CA LEU A 492 -2.80 16.21 -21.86
C LEU A 492 -2.14 14.87 -22.23
N THR A 493 -2.36 13.85 -21.40
CA THR A 493 -1.97 12.46 -21.65
C THR A 493 -3.00 11.52 -21.01
N ALA A 494 -3.03 10.26 -21.44
CA ALA A 494 -3.90 9.22 -20.86
C ALA A 494 -3.73 9.04 -19.33
N LYS A 495 -2.58 9.45 -18.76
CA LYS A 495 -2.31 9.42 -17.31
C LYS A 495 -3.13 10.47 -16.54
N VAL A 496 -3.56 11.56 -17.19
CA VAL A 496 -4.32 12.66 -16.57
C VAL A 496 -5.75 12.23 -16.27
N PHE A 497 -6.42 11.50 -17.18
CA PHE A 497 -7.79 10.98 -16.98
C PHE A 497 -7.93 10.20 -15.66
N ARG A 498 -6.97 9.30 -15.34
CA ARG A 498 -6.98 8.57 -14.06
C ARG A 498 -6.87 9.47 -12.83
N THR A 499 -6.22 10.63 -12.95
CA THR A 499 -6.06 11.61 -11.86
C THR A 499 -7.30 12.49 -11.74
N TYR A 500 -7.86 12.91 -12.88
CA TYR A 500 -9.13 13.64 -12.98
C TYR A 500 -10.27 12.81 -12.39
N ASN A 501 -10.54 11.61 -12.92
CA ASN A 501 -11.60 10.72 -12.47
C ASN A 501 -11.50 10.42 -10.97
N ALA A 502 -10.30 10.05 -10.49
CA ALA A 502 -10.09 9.78 -9.06
C ALA A 502 -10.40 11.01 -8.19
N SER A 503 -9.98 12.21 -8.61
CA SER A 503 -10.16 13.43 -7.84
C SER A 503 -11.61 13.95 -7.88
N ILE A 504 -12.25 13.99 -9.05
CA ILE A 504 -13.64 14.46 -9.18
C ILE A 504 -14.62 13.52 -8.46
N THR A 505 -14.45 12.19 -8.57
CA THR A 505 -15.28 11.24 -7.82
C THR A 505 -15.14 11.42 -6.31
N LEU A 506 -13.93 11.65 -5.78
CA LEU A 506 -13.77 11.94 -4.35
C LEU A 506 -14.49 13.22 -3.94
N ASP A 507 -14.30 14.30 -4.69
CA ASP A 507 -14.86 15.61 -4.35
C ASP A 507 -16.40 15.62 -4.41
N ASP A 508 -16.99 15.00 -5.43
CA ASP A 508 -18.45 14.90 -5.56
C ASP A 508 -19.08 13.91 -4.58
N MET A 509 -18.45 12.75 -4.32
CA MET A 509 -18.93 11.83 -3.27
C MET A 509 -18.87 12.49 -1.89
N LEU A 510 -17.76 13.12 -1.52
CA LEU A 510 -17.63 13.82 -0.25
C LEU A 510 -18.67 14.96 -0.14
N ASN A 511 -18.91 15.72 -1.22
CA ASN A 511 -19.90 16.78 -1.25
C ASN A 511 -21.35 16.27 -1.13
N ARG A 512 -21.66 15.09 -1.69
CA ARG A 512 -23.00 14.48 -1.67
C ARG A 512 -23.31 13.72 -0.38
N GLU A 513 -22.32 13.00 0.17
CA GLU A 513 -22.53 12.01 1.23
C GLU A 513 -22.19 12.56 2.63
N THR A 514 -21.41 13.64 2.75
CA THR A 514 -21.04 14.21 4.06
C THR A 514 -22.17 15.06 4.64
N LYS A 515 -23.10 14.37 5.31
CA LYS A 515 -24.13 14.98 6.17
C LYS A 515 -23.52 15.46 7.50
N GLY A 516 -24.35 16.08 8.33
CA GLY A 516 -24.02 16.27 9.75
C GLY A 516 -23.81 14.92 10.45
N GLY A 517 -22.98 14.91 11.49
CA GLY A 517 -22.59 13.68 12.20
C GLY A 517 -21.33 13.88 13.05
N ASP A 518 -20.96 12.83 13.78
CA ASP A 518 -19.79 12.80 14.65
C ASP A 518 -18.47 12.64 13.86
N LEU A 519 -17.35 12.65 14.58
CA LEU A 519 -16.02 12.55 13.95
C LEU A 519 -15.70 11.16 13.39
N ALA A 520 -16.31 10.09 13.92
CA ALA A 520 -16.16 8.74 13.38
C ALA A 520 -17.00 8.55 12.12
N GLU A 521 -18.25 9.01 12.12
CA GLU A 521 -19.17 8.96 10.98
C GLU A 521 -18.58 9.69 9.75
N LYS A 522 -18.09 10.93 9.93
CA LYS A 522 -17.40 11.69 8.88
C LYS A 522 -16.16 10.94 8.34
N VAL A 523 -15.41 10.26 9.20
CA VAL A 523 -14.23 9.46 8.82
C VAL A 523 -14.61 8.16 8.10
N VAL A 524 -15.81 7.60 8.34
CA VAL A 524 -16.37 6.49 7.55
C VAL A 524 -16.78 6.97 6.16
N VAL A 525 -17.47 8.12 6.04
CA VAL A 525 -17.81 8.72 4.73
C VAL A 525 -16.55 8.96 3.88
N TYR A 526 -15.48 9.48 4.46
CA TYR A 526 -14.21 9.63 3.73
C TYR A 526 -13.61 8.29 3.29
N GLN A 527 -13.70 7.25 4.12
CA GLN A 527 -13.21 5.91 3.76
C GLN A 527 -14.04 5.28 2.65
N HIS A 528 -15.36 5.49 2.64
CA HIS A 528 -16.27 5.09 1.57
C HIS A 528 -15.90 5.76 0.24
N ALA A 529 -15.81 7.10 0.19
CA ALA A 529 -15.45 7.82 -1.03
C ALA A 529 -14.07 7.41 -1.58
N ASN A 530 -13.10 7.11 -0.72
CA ASN A 530 -11.78 6.60 -1.15
C ASN A 530 -11.79 5.09 -1.52
N LYS A 531 -12.76 4.30 -1.05
CA LYS A 531 -12.98 2.90 -1.46
C LYS A 531 -13.45 2.86 -2.91
N GLU A 532 -14.45 3.66 -3.27
CA GLU A 532 -14.97 3.70 -4.64
C GLU A 532 -13.93 4.21 -5.64
N VAL A 533 -13.15 5.26 -5.29
CA VAL A 533 -12.01 5.68 -6.12
C VAL A 533 -10.95 4.57 -6.26
N ALA A 534 -10.71 3.77 -5.21
CA ALA A 534 -9.79 2.64 -5.29
C ALA A 534 -10.33 1.50 -6.17
N ILE A 535 -11.65 1.26 -6.18
CA ILE A 535 -12.33 0.30 -7.06
C ILE A 535 -12.23 0.76 -8.52
N ILE A 536 -12.63 1.99 -8.83
CA ILE A 536 -12.54 2.60 -10.17
C ILE A 536 -11.11 2.52 -10.72
N CYS A 537 -10.10 2.74 -9.87
CA CYS A 537 -8.69 2.67 -10.28
C CYS A 537 -8.10 1.24 -10.32
N ASN A 538 -8.89 0.20 -10.04
CA ASN A 538 -8.48 -1.19 -9.78
C ASN A 538 -7.25 -1.29 -8.86
N HIS A 539 -7.30 -0.59 -7.72
CA HIS A 539 -6.27 -0.63 -6.68
C HIS A 539 -6.53 -1.77 -5.70
N GLN A 540 -6.27 -3.01 -6.15
CA GLN A 540 -6.38 -4.20 -5.31
C GLN A 540 -5.12 -4.47 -4.47
N ARG A 541 -5.24 -5.37 -3.50
CA ARG A 541 -4.16 -6.05 -2.78
C ARG A 541 -4.56 -7.49 -2.47
N THR A 542 -3.57 -8.37 -2.31
CA THR A 542 -3.80 -9.70 -1.71
C THR A 542 -4.23 -9.56 -0.25
N VAL A 543 -5.09 -10.49 0.20
CA VAL A 543 -5.46 -10.59 1.61
C VAL A 543 -4.20 -10.95 2.43
N SER A 544 -3.95 -10.25 3.54
CA SER A 544 -2.78 -10.52 4.39
C SER A 544 -2.81 -11.94 4.94
N LYS A 545 -1.67 -12.64 4.97
CA LYS A 545 -1.53 -13.95 5.66
C LYS A 545 -1.99 -13.88 7.14
N SER A 546 -1.92 -12.70 7.77
CA SER A 546 -2.41 -12.45 9.14
C SER A 546 -3.91 -12.11 9.26
N HIS A 547 -4.66 -11.95 8.15
CA HIS A 547 -6.02 -11.42 8.18
C HIS A 547 -6.98 -12.28 9.00
N SER A 548 -7.02 -13.59 8.74
CA SER A 548 -7.89 -14.55 9.45
C SER A 548 -7.68 -14.49 10.97
N ALA A 549 -6.42 -14.57 11.42
CA ALA A 549 -6.07 -14.46 12.84
C ALA A 549 -6.46 -13.10 13.47
N GLN A 550 -6.48 -12.01 12.69
CA GLN A 550 -6.98 -10.73 13.17
C GLN A 550 -8.51 -10.60 13.18
N MET A 551 -9.22 -11.38 12.36
CA MET A 551 -10.70 -11.43 12.37
C MET A 551 -11.21 -12.35 13.49
N SER A 552 -10.53 -13.47 13.74
CA SER A 552 -10.79 -14.33 14.90
C SER A 552 -10.72 -13.53 16.21
N ARG A 553 -9.62 -12.81 16.44
CA ARG A 553 -9.42 -11.92 17.61
C ARG A 553 -10.41 -10.75 17.72
N LEU A 554 -11.13 -10.41 16.65
CA LEU A 554 -12.23 -9.45 16.69
C LEU A 554 -13.54 -10.15 17.07
N ASN A 555 -13.84 -11.33 16.53
CA ASN A 555 -14.98 -12.16 16.91
C ASN A 555 -14.91 -12.55 18.40
N GLU A 556 -13.83 -13.20 18.82
CA GLU A 556 -13.55 -13.59 20.22
C GLU A 556 -13.90 -12.45 21.20
N LYS A 557 -13.49 -11.22 20.86
CA LYS A 557 -13.67 -10.03 21.67
C LYS A 557 -15.06 -9.38 21.56
N ILE A 558 -15.77 -9.56 20.46
CA ILE A 558 -17.19 -9.21 20.33
C ILE A 558 -18.02 -10.17 21.18
N ASP A 559 -17.66 -11.45 21.20
CA ASP A 559 -18.37 -12.50 21.93
C ASP A 559 -18.12 -12.41 23.46
N GLU A 560 -16.88 -12.07 23.89
CA GLU A 560 -16.57 -11.60 25.26
C GLU A 560 -17.51 -10.47 25.70
N LEU A 561 -17.74 -9.48 24.83
CA LEU A 561 -18.58 -8.32 25.13
C LEU A 561 -20.06 -8.68 25.18
N LYS A 562 -20.52 -9.58 24.31
CA LYS A 562 -21.91 -10.09 24.32
C LYS A 562 -22.19 -10.90 25.59
N GLY A 563 -21.26 -11.75 26.01
CA GLY A 563 -21.34 -12.46 27.29
C GLY A 563 -21.49 -11.49 28.48
N MET A 564 -20.62 -10.47 28.58
CA MET A 564 -20.75 -9.44 29.63
C MET A 564 -22.06 -8.62 29.52
N LEU A 565 -22.55 -8.36 28.30
CA LEU A 565 -23.81 -7.65 28.09
C LEU A 565 -24.99 -8.46 28.65
N ASP A 566 -25.03 -9.76 28.40
CA ASP A 566 -26.11 -10.65 28.87
C ASP A 566 -26.01 -10.95 30.37
N GLU A 567 -24.80 -10.97 30.95
CA GLU A 567 -24.63 -10.91 32.40
C GLU A 567 -25.25 -9.62 32.97
N PHE A 568 -24.96 -8.44 32.42
CA PHE A 568 -25.51 -7.18 32.93
C PHE A 568 -27.03 -7.09 32.77
N LYS A 569 -27.60 -7.60 31.67
CA LYS A 569 -29.06 -7.74 31.50
C LYS A 569 -29.66 -8.65 32.58
N THR A 570 -29.01 -9.77 32.88
CA THR A 570 -29.45 -10.73 33.89
C THR A 570 -29.40 -10.12 35.29
N ASP A 571 -28.27 -9.52 35.66
CA ASP A 571 -28.12 -8.86 36.96
C ASP A 571 -29.07 -7.65 37.09
N LEU A 572 -29.38 -6.91 36.02
CA LEU A 572 -30.42 -5.86 36.00
C LEU A 572 -31.82 -6.44 36.25
N ALA A 573 -32.18 -7.54 35.58
CA ALA A 573 -33.48 -8.20 35.76
C ALA A 573 -33.66 -8.80 37.16
N ARG A 574 -32.56 -9.15 37.85
CA ARG A 574 -32.57 -9.56 39.27
C ARG A 574 -32.66 -8.35 40.21
N ALA A 575 -31.89 -7.29 39.95
CA ALA A 575 -31.92 -6.05 40.73
C ALA A 575 -33.31 -5.38 40.72
N LYS A 576 -33.96 -5.30 39.54
CA LYS A 576 -35.36 -4.82 39.42
C LYS A 576 -36.40 -5.69 40.13
N LYS A 577 -36.03 -6.90 40.56
CA LYS A 577 -36.85 -7.82 41.36
C LYS A 577 -36.38 -7.92 42.82
N GLY A 578 -35.51 -7.00 43.27
CA GLY A 578 -34.95 -6.98 44.63
C GLY A 578 -33.99 -8.13 44.95
N LYS A 579 -33.57 -8.93 43.97
CA LYS A 579 -32.70 -10.10 44.16
C LYS A 579 -31.24 -9.73 43.89
N PRO A 580 -30.28 -10.20 44.71
CA PRO A 580 -28.86 -9.94 44.48
C PRO A 580 -28.38 -10.55 43.16
N PRO A 581 -27.24 -10.09 42.60
CA PRO A 581 -26.67 -10.63 41.35
C PRO A 581 -26.28 -12.10 41.48
N LEU A 582 -25.96 -12.76 40.35
CA LEU A 582 -25.43 -14.13 40.38
C LEU A 582 -24.01 -14.16 40.95
N LYS A 583 -23.57 -15.32 41.46
CA LYS A 583 -22.15 -15.56 41.72
C LYS A 583 -21.38 -15.50 40.39
N GLY A 584 -20.15 -15.01 40.41
CA GLY A 584 -19.27 -15.06 39.23
C GLY A 584 -18.86 -16.49 38.87
N ALA A 585 -18.27 -16.66 37.69
CA ALA A 585 -17.66 -17.94 37.29
C ALA A 585 -16.51 -18.39 38.22
N ASP A 586 -15.99 -17.49 39.04
CA ASP A 586 -15.02 -17.75 40.12
C ASP A 586 -15.68 -18.08 41.48
N GLY A 587 -17.00 -18.28 41.50
CA GLY A 587 -17.79 -18.59 42.70
C GLY A 587 -18.03 -17.43 43.67
N LYS A 588 -17.44 -16.25 43.43
CA LYS A 588 -17.52 -15.11 44.35
C LYS A 588 -18.83 -14.32 44.18
N PRO A 589 -19.33 -13.66 45.24
CA PRO A 589 -20.48 -12.77 45.12
C PRO A 589 -20.11 -11.56 44.25
N LYS A 590 -20.83 -11.35 43.14
CA LYS A 590 -20.69 -10.12 42.34
C LYS A 590 -21.07 -8.90 43.19
N LYS A 591 -20.35 -7.79 43.00
CA LYS A 591 -20.64 -6.54 43.69
C LYS A 591 -22.04 -6.05 43.30
N ASN A 592 -22.93 -5.91 44.28
CA ASN A 592 -24.30 -5.47 44.04
C ASN A 592 -24.30 -4.03 43.49
N LEU A 593 -24.97 -3.81 42.36
CA LEU A 593 -25.02 -2.54 41.64
C LEU A 593 -26.48 -2.09 41.55
N ASN A 594 -26.74 -0.78 41.64
CA ASN A 594 -28.09 -0.26 41.43
C ASN A 594 -28.51 -0.46 39.95
N PRO A 595 -29.83 -0.54 39.66
CA PRO A 595 -30.32 -0.73 38.30
C PRO A 595 -29.76 0.28 37.28
N GLU A 596 -29.66 1.55 37.68
CA GLU A 596 -29.14 2.64 36.85
C GLU A 596 -27.67 2.43 36.40
N ALA A 597 -26.78 1.96 37.29
CA ALA A 597 -25.40 1.67 36.92
C ALA A 597 -25.29 0.43 36.02
N LEU A 598 -26.22 -0.52 36.13
CA LEU A 598 -26.32 -1.67 35.22
C LEU A 598 -26.85 -1.24 33.84
N GLU A 599 -27.87 -0.40 33.77
CA GLU A 599 -28.38 0.18 32.51
C GLU A 599 -27.31 1.02 31.81
N ARG A 600 -26.56 1.84 32.56
CA ARG A 600 -25.41 2.60 32.01
C ARG A 600 -24.30 1.68 31.49
N LYS A 601 -24.03 0.55 32.15
CA LYS A 601 -23.06 -0.47 31.67
C LYS A 601 -23.55 -1.20 30.42
N ILE A 602 -24.85 -1.53 30.36
CA ILE A 602 -25.48 -2.13 29.19
C ILE A 602 -25.30 -1.19 28.00
N ALA A 603 -25.73 0.07 28.10
CA ALA A 603 -25.57 1.07 27.04
C ALA A 603 -24.11 1.24 26.58
N GLN A 604 -23.15 1.34 27.50
CA GLN A 604 -21.72 1.43 27.18
C GLN A 604 -21.17 0.16 26.51
N THR A 605 -21.70 -1.01 26.84
CA THR A 605 -21.25 -2.29 26.28
C THR A 605 -21.86 -2.51 24.90
N THR A 606 -23.15 -2.20 24.71
CA THR A 606 -23.83 -2.22 23.40
C THR A 606 -23.13 -1.30 22.40
N ALA A 607 -22.93 -0.03 22.72
CA ALA A 607 -22.26 0.93 21.83
C ALA A 607 -20.81 0.52 21.48
N LYS A 608 -20.16 -0.26 22.36
CA LYS A 608 -18.82 -0.82 22.12
C LYS A 608 -18.86 -2.06 21.22
N ILE A 609 -19.89 -2.90 21.32
CA ILE A 609 -20.16 -4.02 20.40
C ILE A 609 -20.47 -3.47 19.00
N GLU A 610 -21.45 -2.58 18.86
CA GLU A 610 -21.83 -1.92 17.60
C GLU A 610 -20.65 -1.23 16.91
N LYS A 611 -19.73 -0.66 17.70
CA LYS A 611 -18.48 -0.12 17.15
C LYS A 611 -17.55 -1.22 16.66
N MET A 612 -17.30 -2.26 17.47
CA MET A 612 -16.40 -3.35 17.09
C MET A 612 -16.93 -4.17 15.90
N GLU A 613 -18.24 -4.29 15.75
CA GLU A 613 -18.88 -4.92 14.60
C GLU A 613 -18.71 -4.06 13.33
N ARG A 614 -18.89 -2.73 13.39
CA ARG A 614 -18.55 -1.82 12.28
C ARG A 614 -17.05 -1.77 11.95
N ASP A 615 -16.17 -1.77 12.96
CA ASP A 615 -14.71 -1.83 12.79
C ASP A 615 -14.29 -3.17 12.14
N LYS A 616 -15.01 -4.27 12.43
CA LYS A 616 -14.83 -5.61 11.81
C LYS A 616 -15.34 -5.63 10.37
N GLU A 617 -16.56 -5.17 10.12
CA GLU A 617 -17.18 -5.09 8.80
C GLU A 617 -16.32 -4.25 7.84
N THR A 618 -16.01 -3.00 8.21
CA THR A 618 -15.13 -2.10 7.45
C THR A 618 -13.79 -2.74 7.09
N LYS A 619 -13.26 -3.62 7.95
CA LYS A 619 -11.99 -4.29 7.73
C LYS A 619 -12.09 -5.48 6.76
N GLU A 620 -13.16 -6.26 6.86
CA GLU A 620 -13.47 -7.33 5.91
C GLU A 620 -13.72 -6.74 4.51
N ASP A 621 -14.48 -5.65 4.44
CA ASP A 621 -14.80 -4.89 3.22
C ASP A 621 -13.55 -4.36 2.49
N LEU A 622 -12.56 -3.93 3.27
CA LEU A 622 -11.30 -3.38 2.76
C LEU A 622 -10.20 -4.43 2.61
N LYS A 623 -10.43 -5.72 2.88
CA LYS A 623 -9.37 -6.75 2.88
C LYS A 623 -8.60 -6.80 1.55
N THR A 624 -9.29 -6.69 0.43
CA THR A 624 -8.76 -6.70 -0.94
C THR A 624 -8.44 -5.31 -1.51
N VAL A 625 -8.74 -4.20 -0.82
CA VAL A 625 -8.66 -2.83 -1.40
C VAL A 625 -7.45 -2.04 -0.87
N ALA A 626 -6.68 -1.44 -1.78
CA ALA A 626 -5.44 -0.71 -1.50
C ALA A 626 -5.65 0.81 -1.41
N LEU A 627 -6.45 1.26 -0.43
CA LEU A 627 -6.81 2.67 -0.15
C LEU A 627 -5.65 3.69 -0.07
N GLY A 628 -4.41 3.24 0.10
CA GLY A 628 -3.23 4.11 0.11
C GLY A 628 -2.83 4.59 -1.28
N THR A 629 -3.02 3.77 -2.31
CA THR A 629 -2.49 4.03 -3.67
C THR A 629 -3.17 5.21 -4.34
N SER A 630 -4.51 5.29 -4.25
CA SER A 630 -5.33 6.46 -4.63
C SER A 630 -4.87 7.72 -3.87
N LYS A 631 -4.84 7.61 -2.55
CA LYS A 631 -4.61 8.71 -1.59
C LYS A 631 -3.22 9.32 -1.60
N ILE A 632 -2.19 8.59 -2.03
CA ILE A 632 -0.83 9.13 -2.16
C ILE A 632 -0.63 9.85 -3.51
N ASN A 633 -1.28 9.39 -4.59
CA ASN A 633 -0.85 9.70 -5.98
C ASN A 633 -1.94 10.25 -6.93
N TYR A 634 -3.21 9.92 -6.73
CA TYR A 634 -4.29 10.17 -7.70
C TYR A 634 -5.36 11.15 -7.19
N LEU A 635 -5.52 11.29 -5.87
CA LEU A 635 -6.44 12.24 -5.24
C LEU A 635 -5.77 13.58 -5.00
N ASP A 636 -6.36 14.71 -5.45
CA ASP A 636 -5.86 16.05 -5.10
C ASP A 636 -5.99 16.25 -3.57
N PRO A 637 -4.88 16.47 -2.84
CA PRO A 637 -4.92 16.64 -1.40
C PRO A 637 -5.77 17.84 -0.94
N ARG A 638 -5.97 18.85 -1.80
CA ARG A 638 -6.77 20.03 -1.49
C ARG A 638 -8.24 19.71 -1.28
N ILE A 639 -8.79 18.71 -1.99
CA ILE A 639 -10.16 18.21 -1.76
C ILE A 639 -10.28 17.75 -0.29
N THR A 640 -9.29 16.96 0.16
CA THR A 640 -9.26 16.42 1.51
C THR A 640 -9.07 17.52 2.56
N VAL A 641 -8.18 18.48 2.32
CA VAL A 641 -7.94 19.61 3.25
C VAL A 641 -9.17 20.52 3.33
N ALA A 642 -9.78 20.88 2.20
CA ALA A 642 -10.97 21.72 2.17
C ALA A 642 -12.15 21.03 2.85
N TRP A 643 -12.40 19.74 2.58
CA TRP A 643 -13.39 18.94 3.29
C TRP A 643 -13.13 18.87 4.79
N CYS A 644 -11.88 18.63 5.22
CA CYS A 644 -11.51 18.65 6.64
C CYS A 644 -11.81 20.00 7.30
N LYS A 645 -11.56 21.12 6.60
CA LYS A 645 -11.92 22.47 7.07
C LYS A 645 -13.45 22.68 7.10
N ARG A 646 -14.19 22.24 6.09
CA ARG A 646 -15.68 22.37 6.00
C ARG A 646 -16.42 21.64 7.11
N HIS A 647 -15.93 20.46 7.51
CA HIS A 647 -16.66 19.57 8.43
C HIS A 647 -15.99 19.40 9.81
N GLU A 648 -15.01 20.25 10.13
CA GLU A 648 -14.24 20.28 11.39
C GLU A 648 -13.53 18.95 11.73
N VAL A 649 -13.05 18.23 10.70
CA VAL A 649 -12.32 16.96 10.86
C VAL A 649 -10.82 17.24 10.97
N PRO A 650 -10.15 16.92 12.09
CA PRO A 650 -8.70 17.11 12.22
C PRO A 650 -7.95 16.32 11.15
N ILE A 651 -7.09 17.00 10.39
CA ILE A 651 -6.43 16.45 9.19
C ILE A 651 -5.58 15.20 9.52
N GLU A 652 -5.08 15.08 10.75
CA GLU A 652 -4.33 13.92 11.25
C GLU A 652 -5.16 12.63 11.34
N LYS A 653 -6.50 12.72 11.31
CA LYS A 653 -7.39 11.56 11.18
C LYS A 653 -7.36 10.96 9.77
N ILE A 654 -7.01 11.77 8.78
CA ILE A 654 -7.02 11.41 7.36
C ILE A 654 -5.59 11.23 6.83
N PHE A 655 -4.68 12.16 7.08
CA PHE A 655 -3.30 12.12 6.64
C PHE A 655 -2.34 11.79 7.80
N ASN A 656 -1.51 10.75 7.61
CA ASN A 656 -0.43 10.43 8.53
C ASN A 656 0.73 11.45 8.40
N LYS A 657 1.70 11.40 9.32
CA LYS A 657 2.86 12.33 9.34
C LYS A 657 3.61 12.47 8.02
N SER A 658 3.70 11.41 7.21
CA SER A 658 4.38 11.45 5.90
C SER A 658 3.50 12.06 4.80
N LEU A 659 2.18 11.83 4.84
CA LEU A 659 1.24 12.51 3.94
C LEU A 659 1.13 14.01 4.27
N LEU A 660 1.10 14.38 5.55
CA LEU A 660 1.14 15.78 5.97
C LEU A 660 2.39 16.49 5.45
N ALA A 661 3.57 15.85 5.55
CA ALA A 661 4.81 16.38 5.00
C ALA A 661 4.80 16.47 3.46
N LYS A 662 4.31 15.45 2.74
CA LYS A 662 4.17 15.48 1.27
C LYS A 662 3.27 16.64 0.83
N PHE A 663 2.10 16.76 1.45
CA PHE A 663 1.03 17.65 1.02
C PHE A 663 1.06 19.02 1.71
N THR A 664 2.20 19.44 2.28
CA THR A 664 2.35 20.76 2.93
C THR A 664 1.86 21.89 2.03
N TRP A 665 2.12 21.82 0.71
CA TRP A 665 1.70 22.80 -0.30
C TRP A 665 0.17 22.96 -0.46
N ALA A 666 -0.62 22.00 0.03
CA ALA A 666 -2.08 21.98 -0.08
C ALA A 666 -2.80 22.42 1.22
N MET A 667 -2.07 22.60 2.33
CA MET A 667 -2.67 22.83 3.65
C MET A 667 -3.37 24.18 3.78
N ASP A 668 -2.92 25.18 3.02
CA ASP A 668 -3.44 26.55 3.09
C ASP A 668 -4.69 26.78 2.21
N VAL A 669 -5.20 25.76 1.50
CA VAL A 669 -6.37 25.91 0.61
C VAL A 669 -7.66 26.27 1.36
N GLU A 670 -8.49 27.15 0.78
CA GLU A 670 -9.73 27.61 1.40
C GLU A 670 -10.81 26.51 1.53
N PRO A 671 -11.71 26.57 2.54
CA PRO A 671 -12.79 25.59 2.73
C PRO A 671 -13.77 25.54 1.55
N SER A 672 -13.89 26.61 0.77
CA SER A 672 -14.74 26.69 -0.42
C SER A 672 -14.22 25.89 -1.62
N TYR A 673 -12.98 25.38 -1.57
CA TYR A 673 -12.36 24.69 -2.70
C TYR A 673 -13.13 23.42 -3.12
N ARG A 674 -13.41 23.36 -4.43
CA ARG A 674 -13.85 22.19 -5.19
C ARG A 674 -12.80 21.94 -6.29
N PHE A 675 -12.66 20.69 -6.72
CA PHE A 675 -11.69 20.28 -7.74
C PHE A 675 -12.10 20.79 -9.13
#